data_AF-A0A3P0NBD1-F1
#
_entry.id   AF-A0A3P0NBD1-F1
#
_cell.length_a   1.000
_cell.length_b   1.000
_cell.length_c   1.000
_cell.angle_alpha   90.00
_cell.angle_beta   90.00
_cell.angle_gamma   90.00
#
_symmetry.space_group_name_H-M   'P 1'
#
loop_
_entity.id
_entity.type
_entity.pdbx_description
1 polymer ?
#
loop_
_entity_poly.entity_id
_entity_poly.type
_entity_poly.pdbx_seq_one_letter_code
_entity_poly.pdbx_strand_id
1 'polypeptide(L)'
;MASILPNGKTQFIDQNGKPLAYGYVTFYAPGTTTKKDTWQDAAMTQPNTNPVVLDSRGQATIWGSGTYRQIVKDWNGVQIWDQVVADLSGQLSDSGGSSIVGFLQVGPSPTPRTAQDKMRDTISVKDYGAVGDGVTDDTAAIQRAINAAIARKAMLYFPCGNYLVSSNLNVSNASLKFHGDGLQQSILTFSNGAGIVVDNSGITTIRKPVEMTCLSLLTTTVKTGVAITFTGSAGTRYGQQLLLRDVEIAGVDSNTCWGTGASIVSGGGQSTIHRCIFNGGGSAVRSPQMISINASKGVHITESWLFNFDDGVYITGGSEGITVRDNMIQAGRRGVVMDNNNGNLLVMTGNDMAVRERGVVVGTGAAANGSNSCNISDNFIIAWDPADGGTYSDFVGVEFFSQYNQIHSNEFYKNSVGFTCTAIHGGVSASRTASVNSIRGNVYNTVDFGLVLDSGVTATEASFWRAVGTTPANSFVNNGNSTSRVAFLDSDTFFSSGGLKACVNGVAAPREVRLHSLGGSTWDSRFVGTGGTSGSNGGGSVTISGVNVYGPNIGPSADNSSSSGYASLRWSVVYAASGAINTSDARLKSAVRSMTAAEIAAAQQLAAEIGIYQFLAAISEKGADGARLHTGTTVQRVIDVMQSHGLDPLRYAFICYDKWDAVDAILDEDGGIVMPAREAGDLYSFRDNEFQFFLLAGMFASVAQQQTDNEALTARVTALEAKAA
;
A
#
# COMPACT_ATOMS: atom_id res chain seq x y z
N MET A 1 -47.61 -34.06 35.11
CA MET A 1 -48.05 -34.97 34.03
C MET A 1 -48.74 -36.16 34.69
N ALA A 2 -49.92 -36.56 34.22
CA ALA A 2 -50.64 -37.72 34.77
C ALA A 2 -49.75 -38.98 34.67
N SER A 3 -49.57 -39.70 35.78
CA SER A 3 -48.80 -40.94 35.81
C SER A 3 -49.70 -42.10 35.39
N ILE A 4 -49.12 -43.08 34.70
CA ILE A 4 -49.77 -44.37 34.48
C ILE A 4 -50.03 -44.98 35.88
N LEU A 5 -51.31 -45.22 36.20
CA LEU A 5 -51.72 -46.06 37.31
C LEU A 5 -51.53 -47.51 36.84
N PRO A 6 -50.68 -48.27 37.52
CA PRO A 6 -51.17 -49.56 37.97
C PRO A 6 -50.77 -49.78 39.43
N ASN A 7 -51.71 -50.30 40.22
CA ASN A 7 -51.37 -51.18 41.33
C ASN A 7 -50.77 -52.46 40.73
N GLY A 8 -49.53 -52.39 40.21
CA GLY A 8 -48.81 -53.55 39.71
C GLY A 8 -48.42 -54.43 40.88
N LYS A 9 -48.90 -55.67 40.91
CA LYS A 9 -48.37 -56.71 41.80
C LYS A 9 -47.33 -57.53 41.04
N THR A 10 -46.18 -57.77 41.65
CA THR A 10 -45.15 -58.66 41.09
C THR A 10 -45.64 -60.10 41.20
N GLN A 11 -45.65 -60.85 40.09
CA GLN A 11 -46.01 -62.27 40.08
C GLN A 11 -44.75 -63.14 40.11
N PHE A 12 -44.75 -64.15 40.98
CA PHE A 12 -43.68 -65.14 41.08
C PHE A 12 -44.18 -66.49 40.56
N ILE A 13 -43.32 -67.21 39.85
CA ILE A 13 -43.62 -68.47 39.17
C ILE A 13 -42.57 -69.53 39.52
N ASP A 14 -42.93 -70.80 39.36
CA ASP A 14 -42.01 -71.93 39.47
C ASP A 14 -41.21 -72.17 38.18
N GLN A 15 -40.32 -73.18 38.19
CA GLN A 15 -39.49 -73.57 37.04
C GLN A 15 -40.29 -74.07 35.82
N ASN A 16 -41.57 -74.42 36.00
CA ASN A 16 -42.48 -74.86 34.94
C ASN A 16 -43.41 -73.72 34.47
N GLY A 17 -43.22 -72.49 34.97
CA GLY A 17 -44.03 -71.33 34.65
C GLY A 17 -45.37 -71.23 35.37
N LYS A 18 -45.65 -72.09 36.37
CA LYS A 18 -46.88 -72.00 37.16
C LYS A 18 -46.75 -70.94 38.26
N PRO A 19 -47.82 -70.17 38.57
CA PRO A 19 -47.78 -69.23 39.67
C PRO A 19 -47.48 -69.89 41.02
N LEU A 20 -46.61 -69.28 41.82
CA LEU A 20 -46.31 -69.69 43.20
C LEU A 20 -47.46 -69.27 44.14
N ALA A 21 -48.65 -69.84 43.90
CA ALA A 21 -49.83 -69.57 44.71
C ALA A 21 -49.54 -69.87 46.20
N TYR A 22 -49.77 -68.88 47.06
CA TYR A 22 -49.51 -68.97 48.50
C TYR A 22 -48.04 -69.23 48.89
N GLY A 23 -47.09 -68.96 47.98
CA GLY A 23 -45.67 -68.95 48.30
C GLY A 23 -45.24 -67.76 49.16
N TYR A 24 -43.94 -67.67 49.45
CA TYR A 24 -43.37 -66.66 50.34
C TYR A 24 -42.13 -66.01 49.72
N VAL A 25 -42.01 -64.70 49.85
CA VAL A 25 -40.82 -63.94 49.41
C VAL A 25 -40.21 -63.24 50.62
N THR A 26 -38.95 -63.56 50.92
CA THR A 26 -38.20 -62.97 52.05
C THR A 26 -37.17 -61.99 51.53
N PHE A 27 -37.10 -60.81 52.14
CA PHE A 27 -36.18 -59.74 51.74
C PHE A 27 -35.14 -59.47 52.82
N TYR A 28 -33.87 -59.44 52.44
CA TYR A 28 -32.73 -59.19 53.33
C TYR A 28 -31.86 -58.04 52.84
N ALA A 29 -31.10 -57.44 53.74
CA ALA A 29 -29.97 -56.61 53.35
C ALA A 29 -28.93 -57.48 52.61
N PRO A 30 -28.40 -57.05 51.45
CA PRO A 30 -27.50 -57.86 50.64
C PRO A 30 -26.31 -58.42 51.43
N GLY A 31 -25.92 -59.67 51.17
CA GLY A 31 -24.80 -60.33 51.86
C GLY A 31 -25.06 -60.72 53.32
N THR A 32 -26.27 -60.49 53.85
CA THR A 32 -26.63 -60.79 55.24
C THR A 32 -27.89 -61.67 55.32
N THR A 33 -28.23 -62.08 56.55
CA THR A 33 -29.53 -62.65 56.93
C THR A 33 -30.40 -61.64 57.69
N THR A 34 -30.00 -60.37 57.73
CA THR A 34 -30.77 -59.29 58.35
C THR A 34 -31.92 -58.91 57.44
N LYS A 35 -33.16 -59.09 57.91
CA LYS A 35 -34.36 -58.74 57.13
C LYS A 35 -34.35 -57.24 56.82
N LYS A 36 -34.72 -56.88 55.60
CA LYS A 36 -34.89 -55.50 55.15
C LYS A 36 -36.35 -55.25 54.82
N ASP A 37 -36.89 -54.14 55.27
CA ASP A 37 -38.31 -53.82 55.09
C ASP A 37 -38.67 -53.65 53.61
N THR A 38 -39.91 -53.97 53.28
CA THR A 38 -40.55 -53.66 51.98
C THR A 38 -41.93 -53.05 52.28
N TRP A 39 -42.56 -52.38 51.33
CA TRP A 39 -43.77 -51.58 51.58
C TRP A 39 -44.90 -51.93 50.62
N GLN A 40 -46.14 -51.68 51.05
CA GLN A 40 -47.37 -51.89 50.28
C GLN A 40 -47.71 -50.69 49.39
N ASP A 41 -47.11 -49.54 49.66
CA ASP A 41 -47.32 -48.29 48.94
C ASP A 41 -45.98 -47.63 48.57
N ALA A 42 -46.01 -46.85 47.49
CA ALA A 42 -44.83 -46.14 46.99
C ALA A 42 -44.32 -45.03 47.94
N ALA A 43 -45.18 -44.52 48.84
CA ALA A 43 -44.78 -43.53 49.85
C ALA A 43 -44.09 -44.17 51.07
N MET A 44 -43.93 -45.50 51.07
CA MET A 44 -43.26 -46.26 52.12
C MET A 44 -43.90 -46.09 53.51
N THR A 45 -45.23 -45.94 53.55
CA THR A 45 -45.97 -45.67 54.80
C THR A 45 -46.52 -46.94 55.46
N GLN A 46 -46.78 -47.99 54.68
CA GLN A 46 -47.31 -49.26 55.16
C GLN A 46 -46.32 -50.40 54.88
N PRO A 47 -45.63 -50.96 55.89
CA PRO A 47 -44.70 -52.05 55.69
C PRO A 47 -45.43 -53.35 55.31
N ASN A 48 -44.78 -54.16 54.48
CA ASN A 48 -45.13 -55.56 54.26
C ASN A 48 -44.68 -56.40 55.45
N THR A 49 -45.33 -57.55 55.65
CA THR A 49 -44.75 -58.63 56.47
C THR A 49 -43.49 -59.18 55.78
N ASN A 50 -42.50 -59.63 56.54
CA ASN A 50 -41.29 -60.24 55.99
C ASN A 50 -41.08 -61.64 56.65
N PRO A 51 -41.43 -62.74 55.97
CA PRO A 51 -41.70 -62.86 54.53
C PRO A 51 -43.05 -62.27 54.07
N VAL A 52 -43.08 -61.82 52.81
CA VAL A 52 -44.29 -61.39 52.10
C VAL A 52 -45.01 -62.64 51.58
N VAL A 53 -46.28 -62.81 51.92
CA VAL A 53 -47.11 -63.95 51.46
C VAL A 53 -47.73 -63.61 50.10
N LEU A 54 -47.65 -64.53 49.15
CA LEU A 54 -48.22 -64.38 47.81
C LEU A 54 -49.70 -64.79 47.79
N ASP A 55 -50.52 -64.15 46.96
CA ASP A 55 -51.92 -64.53 46.80
C ASP A 55 -52.12 -65.82 45.97
N SER A 56 -53.37 -66.20 45.70
CA SER A 56 -53.71 -67.40 44.92
C SER A 56 -53.21 -67.37 43.47
N ARG A 57 -52.74 -66.20 43.00
CA ARG A 57 -52.13 -66.00 41.69
C ARG A 57 -50.61 -65.85 41.78
N GLY A 58 -50.00 -66.08 42.95
CA GLY A 58 -48.57 -65.91 43.15
C GLY A 58 -48.12 -64.44 43.13
N GLN A 59 -49.01 -63.50 43.46
CA GLN A 59 -48.77 -62.07 43.34
C GLN A 59 -48.68 -61.36 44.70
N ALA A 60 -47.86 -60.30 44.80
CA ALA A 60 -47.84 -59.39 45.94
C ALA A 60 -47.42 -57.96 45.53
N THR A 61 -47.88 -56.95 46.29
CA THR A 61 -47.42 -55.57 46.14
C THR A 61 -46.14 -55.38 46.96
N ILE A 62 -45.03 -55.14 46.27
CA ILE A 62 -43.71 -55.03 46.91
C ILE A 62 -43.04 -53.77 46.38
N TRP A 63 -43.04 -52.73 47.20
CA TRP A 63 -42.22 -51.55 47.02
C TRP A 63 -40.96 -51.67 47.88
N GLY A 64 -39.86 -51.09 47.41
CA GLY A 64 -38.63 -51.01 48.18
C GLY A 64 -37.60 -50.11 47.52
N SER A 65 -36.74 -49.49 48.33
CA SER A 65 -35.65 -48.63 47.85
C SER A 65 -34.27 -49.27 48.05
N GLY A 66 -33.40 -49.11 47.06
CA GLY A 66 -32.04 -49.65 47.02
C GLY A 66 -31.96 -51.15 46.75
N THR A 67 -30.90 -51.80 47.24
CA THR A 67 -30.59 -53.21 46.96
C THR A 67 -31.16 -54.15 48.02
N TYR A 68 -31.66 -55.31 47.60
CA TYR A 68 -32.21 -56.37 48.44
C TYR A 68 -31.65 -57.72 48.01
N ARG A 69 -31.42 -58.64 48.95
CA ARG A 69 -31.38 -60.07 48.63
C ARG A 69 -32.80 -60.63 48.78
N GLN A 70 -33.32 -61.20 47.71
CA GLN A 70 -34.66 -61.76 47.59
C GLN A 70 -34.59 -63.28 47.55
N ILE A 71 -35.24 -63.93 48.52
CA ILE A 71 -35.40 -65.39 48.56
C ILE A 71 -36.87 -65.74 48.34
N VAL A 72 -37.17 -66.50 47.28
CA VAL A 72 -38.53 -66.94 46.93
C VAL A 72 -38.69 -68.42 47.26
N LYS A 73 -39.77 -68.77 47.96
CA LYS A 73 -40.15 -70.13 48.33
C LYS A 73 -41.57 -70.46 47.89
N ASP A 74 -41.82 -71.73 47.59
CA ASP A 74 -43.18 -72.23 47.34
C ASP A 74 -43.99 -72.38 48.64
N TRP A 75 -45.24 -72.84 48.53
CA TRP A 75 -46.13 -73.03 49.69
C TRP A 75 -45.62 -74.11 50.67
N ASN A 76 -44.80 -75.06 50.19
CA ASN A 76 -44.17 -76.13 50.99
C ASN A 76 -42.86 -75.67 51.65
N GLY A 77 -42.41 -74.42 51.42
CA GLY A 77 -41.18 -73.86 51.97
C GLY A 77 -39.91 -74.22 51.18
N VAL A 78 -40.04 -74.84 50.01
CA VAL A 78 -38.91 -75.16 49.11
C VAL A 78 -38.43 -73.88 48.44
N GLN A 79 -37.11 -73.63 48.47
CA GLN A 79 -36.51 -72.46 47.83
C GLN A 79 -36.51 -72.62 46.31
N ILE A 80 -37.14 -71.65 45.64
CA ILE A 80 -37.23 -71.56 44.19
C ILE A 80 -36.14 -70.64 43.64
N TRP A 81 -35.86 -69.54 44.33
CA TRP A 81 -34.95 -68.50 43.85
C TRP A 81 -34.27 -67.76 45.01
N ASP A 82 -33.02 -67.35 44.81
CA ASP A 82 -32.24 -66.52 45.74
C ASP A 82 -31.29 -65.65 44.93
N GLN A 83 -31.56 -64.34 44.88
CA GLN A 83 -30.77 -63.38 44.12
C GLN A 83 -30.73 -62.03 44.80
N VAL A 84 -29.73 -61.22 44.44
CA VAL A 84 -29.69 -59.81 44.78
C VAL A 84 -30.42 -59.02 43.69
N VAL A 85 -31.44 -58.25 44.08
CA VAL A 85 -32.22 -57.35 43.22
C VAL A 85 -32.02 -55.90 43.66
N ALA A 86 -32.13 -54.95 42.73
CA ALA A 86 -31.94 -53.53 43.02
C ALA A 86 -33.04 -52.69 42.40
N ASP A 87 -33.36 -51.59 43.08
CA ASP A 87 -34.18 -50.51 42.54
C ASP A 87 -33.40 -49.71 41.49
N LEU A 88 -33.93 -49.65 40.27
CA LEU A 88 -33.36 -48.90 39.15
C LEU A 88 -33.49 -47.38 39.34
N SER A 89 -34.50 -46.91 40.08
CA SER A 89 -34.71 -45.47 40.29
C SER A 89 -33.58 -44.85 41.12
N GLY A 90 -33.10 -45.56 42.16
CA GLY A 90 -31.88 -45.19 42.88
C GLY A 90 -30.67 -45.10 41.97
N GLN A 91 -30.43 -46.14 41.14
CA GLN A 91 -29.31 -46.17 40.21
C GLN A 91 -29.34 -45.05 39.17
N LEU A 92 -30.54 -44.65 38.69
CA LEU A 92 -30.71 -43.55 37.74
C LEU A 92 -30.53 -42.17 38.38
N SER A 93 -30.85 -42.04 39.67
CA SER A 93 -30.71 -40.77 40.42
C SER A 93 -29.29 -40.51 40.92
N ASP A 94 -28.45 -41.55 41.03
CA ASP A 94 -27.04 -41.42 41.39
C ASP A 94 -26.23 -40.64 40.34
N SER A 95 -25.07 -40.08 40.73
CA SER A 95 -24.20 -39.29 39.84
C SER A 95 -23.68 -40.06 38.61
N GLY A 96 -23.69 -41.40 38.67
CA GLY A 96 -23.37 -42.30 37.56
C GLY A 96 -24.58 -42.77 36.75
N GLY A 97 -25.81 -42.43 37.13
CA GLY A 97 -27.03 -42.96 36.50
C GLY A 97 -27.16 -42.66 35.01
N SER A 98 -26.66 -41.50 34.56
CA SER A 98 -26.63 -41.16 33.14
C SER A 98 -25.73 -42.09 32.28
N SER A 99 -24.81 -42.84 32.91
CA SER A 99 -23.95 -43.80 32.20
C SER A 99 -24.65 -45.11 31.85
N ILE A 100 -25.75 -45.46 32.54
CA ILE A 100 -26.55 -46.66 32.26
C ILE A 100 -27.73 -46.38 31.31
N VAL A 101 -28.01 -45.11 31.02
CA VAL A 101 -29.03 -44.70 30.05
C VAL A 101 -28.41 -44.66 28.65
N GLY A 102 -28.94 -45.48 27.73
CA GLY A 102 -28.56 -45.44 26.33
C GLY A 102 -29.07 -44.18 25.62
N PHE A 103 -28.25 -43.62 24.75
CA PHE A 103 -28.58 -42.52 23.84
C PHE A 103 -28.28 -42.97 22.40
N LEU A 104 -29.28 -42.81 21.53
CA LEU A 104 -29.16 -43.06 20.10
C LEU A 104 -29.61 -41.82 19.34
N GLN A 105 -28.73 -41.29 18.49
CA GLN A 105 -29.04 -40.11 17.70
C GLN A 105 -30.04 -40.45 16.58
N VAL A 106 -30.91 -39.51 16.23
CA VAL A 106 -31.81 -39.65 15.07
C VAL A 106 -31.04 -39.69 13.74
N GLY A 107 -31.46 -40.55 12.79
CA GLY A 107 -30.86 -40.66 11.46
C GLY A 107 -30.52 -42.11 11.06
N PRO A 108 -30.01 -42.36 9.84
CA PRO A 108 -29.57 -43.68 9.41
C PRO A 108 -28.25 -44.08 10.07
N SER A 109 -28.17 -45.33 10.56
CA SER A 109 -26.98 -45.97 11.15
C SER A 109 -26.25 -45.20 12.28
N PRO A 110 -26.95 -44.66 13.29
CA PRO A 110 -26.33 -43.96 14.41
C PRO A 110 -25.58 -44.94 15.32
N THR A 111 -24.38 -44.57 15.78
CA THR A 111 -23.63 -45.36 16.77
C THR A 111 -24.22 -45.12 18.18
N PRO A 112 -24.70 -46.17 18.88
CA PRO A 112 -25.20 -46.02 20.25
C PRO A 112 -24.09 -45.57 21.21
N ARG A 113 -24.44 -44.70 22.15
CA ARG A 113 -23.55 -44.26 23.25
C ARG A 113 -24.36 -44.05 24.53
N THR A 114 -23.71 -43.78 25.66
CA THR A 114 -24.43 -43.43 26.90
C THR A 114 -24.92 -41.98 26.86
N ALA A 115 -26.00 -41.67 27.57
CA ALA A 115 -26.47 -40.30 27.74
C ALA A 115 -25.39 -39.43 28.40
N GLN A 116 -24.67 -39.99 29.38
CA GLN A 116 -23.52 -39.35 30.01
C GLN A 116 -22.45 -38.94 28.99
N ASP A 117 -22.05 -39.85 28.12
CA ASP A 117 -21.04 -39.53 27.13
C ASP A 117 -21.54 -38.42 26.22
N LYS A 118 -22.80 -38.48 25.77
CA LYS A 118 -23.37 -37.46 24.88
C LYS A 118 -23.37 -36.06 25.49
N MET A 119 -23.78 -35.93 26.75
CA MET A 119 -23.83 -34.64 27.45
C MET A 119 -22.43 -34.04 27.67
N ARG A 120 -21.37 -34.87 27.67
CA ARG A 120 -19.97 -34.44 27.82
C ARG A 120 -19.26 -34.11 26.50
N ASP A 121 -19.98 -34.04 25.38
CA ASP A 121 -19.43 -33.51 24.11
C ASP A 121 -19.05 -32.02 24.25
N THR A 122 -19.66 -31.31 25.20
CA THR A 122 -19.36 -29.94 25.60
C THR A 122 -19.20 -29.89 27.11
N ILE A 123 -18.25 -29.11 27.60
CA ILE A 123 -17.98 -28.91 29.02
C ILE A 123 -18.17 -27.43 29.34
N SER A 124 -19.07 -27.13 30.26
CA SER A 124 -19.24 -25.76 30.76
C SER A 124 -18.22 -25.47 31.85
N VAL A 125 -17.68 -24.25 31.88
CA VAL A 125 -16.87 -23.78 33.02
C VAL A 125 -17.65 -23.81 34.35
N LYS A 126 -18.98 -23.65 34.29
CA LYS A 126 -19.85 -23.71 35.47
C LYS A 126 -19.94 -25.12 36.06
N ASP A 127 -19.72 -26.17 35.26
CA ASP A 127 -19.66 -27.56 35.74
C ASP A 127 -18.45 -27.79 36.68
N TYR A 128 -17.46 -26.91 36.63
CA TYR A 128 -16.23 -26.97 37.45
C TYR A 128 -16.21 -25.93 38.56
N GLY A 129 -17.34 -25.25 38.81
CA GLY A 129 -17.53 -24.30 39.89
C GLY A 129 -17.23 -22.84 39.54
N ALA A 130 -17.13 -22.48 38.26
CA ALA A 130 -17.05 -21.09 37.86
C ALA A 130 -18.41 -20.40 38.09
N VAL A 131 -18.41 -19.22 38.70
CA VAL A 131 -19.61 -18.48 39.06
C VAL A 131 -20.00 -17.50 37.95
N GLY A 132 -19.02 -16.73 37.43
CA GLY A 132 -19.25 -15.75 36.37
C GLY A 132 -20.00 -14.49 36.83
N ASP A 133 -19.77 -14.04 38.06
CA ASP A 133 -20.41 -12.86 38.69
C ASP A 133 -19.55 -11.57 38.66
N GLY A 134 -18.33 -11.63 38.14
CA GLY A 134 -17.36 -10.55 38.05
C GLY A 134 -16.60 -10.26 39.35
N VAL A 135 -16.83 -11.06 40.40
CA VAL A 135 -16.29 -10.85 41.75
C VAL A 135 -15.55 -12.10 42.23
N THR A 136 -16.16 -13.27 42.07
CA THR A 136 -15.58 -14.56 42.42
C THR A 136 -14.41 -14.86 41.47
N ASP A 137 -13.25 -15.16 42.04
CA ASP A 137 -12.08 -15.59 41.27
C ASP A 137 -12.31 -16.99 40.69
N ASP A 138 -12.66 -17.03 39.40
CA ASP A 138 -13.03 -18.23 38.67
C ASP A 138 -11.81 -18.96 38.07
N THR A 139 -10.59 -18.45 38.29
CA THR A 139 -9.35 -18.94 37.66
C THR A 139 -9.16 -20.44 37.82
N ALA A 140 -9.28 -20.94 39.05
CA ALA A 140 -9.06 -22.36 39.34
C ALA A 140 -10.16 -23.26 38.74
N ALA A 141 -11.40 -22.78 38.72
CA ALA A 141 -12.52 -23.50 38.11
C ALA A 141 -12.35 -23.60 36.59
N ILE A 142 -11.98 -22.49 35.95
CA ILE A 142 -11.75 -22.43 34.50
C ILE A 142 -10.55 -23.31 34.11
N GLN A 143 -9.44 -23.28 34.86
CA GLN A 143 -8.29 -24.14 34.56
C GLN A 143 -8.63 -25.63 34.69
N ARG A 144 -9.47 -26.03 35.67
CA ARG A 144 -9.95 -27.42 35.75
C ARG A 144 -10.84 -27.78 34.54
N ALA A 145 -11.71 -26.88 34.11
CA ALA A 145 -12.56 -27.08 32.94
C ALA A 145 -11.72 -27.21 31.66
N ILE A 146 -10.68 -26.38 31.48
CA ILE A 146 -9.69 -26.50 30.39
C ILE A 146 -9.06 -27.90 30.38
N ASN A 147 -8.53 -28.34 31.53
CA ASN A 147 -7.86 -29.64 31.63
C ASN A 147 -8.81 -30.80 31.27
N ALA A 148 -10.06 -30.72 31.73
CA ALA A 148 -11.06 -31.73 31.44
C ALA A 148 -11.52 -31.73 29.97
N ALA A 149 -11.69 -30.55 29.37
CA ALA A 149 -12.02 -30.40 27.96
C ALA A 149 -10.92 -30.98 27.06
N ILE A 150 -9.65 -30.70 27.37
CA ILE A 150 -8.50 -31.30 26.68
C ILE A 150 -8.52 -32.83 26.79
N ALA A 151 -8.69 -33.37 28.01
CA ALA A 151 -8.69 -34.81 28.24
C ALA A 151 -9.83 -35.53 27.50
N ARG A 152 -11.01 -34.91 27.40
CA ARG A 152 -12.17 -35.48 26.69
C ARG A 152 -12.22 -35.13 25.20
N LYS A 153 -11.35 -34.23 24.72
CA LYS A 153 -11.44 -33.63 23.37
C LYS A 153 -12.80 -32.97 23.14
N ALA A 154 -13.33 -32.33 24.17
CA ALA A 154 -14.63 -31.66 24.16
C ALA A 154 -14.44 -30.15 23.91
N MET A 155 -15.52 -29.49 23.49
CA MET A 155 -15.57 -28.03 23.46
C MET A 155 -15.67 -27.47 24.88
N LEU A 156 -14.88 -26.44 25.19
CA LEU A 156 -14.99 -25.67 26.42
C LEU A 156 -15.96 -24.51 26.19
N TYR A 157 -17.04 -24.50 26.96
CA TYR A 157 -18.13 -23.55 26.84
C TYR A 157 -18.16 -22.58 28.02
N PHE A 158 -18.33 -21.31 27.72
CA PHE A 158 -18.47 -20.20 28.65
C PHE A 158 -19.90 -19.66 28.53
N PRO A 159 -20.84 -20.08 29.39
CA PRO A 159 -22.16 -19.44 29.46
C PRO A 159 -22.02 -17.95 29.74
N CYS A 160 -23.06 -17.16 29.44
CA CYS A 160 -23.08 -15.74 29.77
C CYS A 160 -22.72 -15.50 31.26
N GLY A 161 -21.88 -14.51 31.50
CA GLY A 161 -21.29 -14.19 32.79
C GLY A 161 -19.99 -13.41 32.64
N ASN A 162 -19.57 -12.77 33.73
CA ASN A 162 -18.27 -12.12 33.85
C ASN A 162 -17.38 -12.96 34.76
N TYR A 163 -16.38 -13.62 34.21
CA TYR A 163 -15.49 -14.52 34.95
C TYR A 163 -14.22 -13.75 35.33
N LEU A 164 -14.03 -13.48 36.62
CA LEU A 164 -12.81 -12.83 37.10
C LEU A 164 -11.65 -13.84 37.08
N VAL A 165 -10.53 -13.43 36.50
CA VAL A 165 -9.32 -14.27 36.36
C VAL A 165 -8.11 -13.52 36.93
N SER A 166 -7.37 -14.17 37.83
CA SER A 166 -6.27 -13.57 38.59
C SER A 166 -4.88 -14.08 38.20
N SER A 167 -4.79 -15.14 37.40
CA SER A 167 -3.54 -15.67 36.86
C SER A 167 -3.74 -16.32 35.48
N ASN A 168 -2.64 -16.63 34.79
CA ASN A 168 -2.70 -17.14 33.42
C ASN A 168 -3.51 -18.44 33.31
N LEU A 169 -4.36 -18.51 32.28
CA LEU A 169 -5.02 -19.74 31.85
C LEU A 169 -4.12 -20.44 30.84
N ASN A 170 -3.71 -21.68 31.13
CA ASN A 170 -2.68 -22.38 30.36
C ASN A 170 -3.28 -23.52 29.53
N VAL A 171 -2.86 -23.60 28.28
CA VAL A 171 -3.11 -24.70 27.34
C VAL A 171 -1.78 -25.16 26.79
N SER A 172 -1.38 -26.41 27.03
CA SER A 172 -0.07 -26.91 26.61
C SER A 172 -0.19 -28.16 25.75
N ASN A 173 0.43 -28.13 24.57
CA ASN A 173 0.51 -29.25 23.62
C ASN A 173 -0.86 -29.90 23.31
N ALA A 174 -1.91 -29.10 23.23
CA ALA A 174 -3.30 -29.59 23.24
C ALA A 174 -4.19 -28.86 22.24
N SER A 175 -5.19 -29.58 21.74
CA SER A 175 -6.27 -29.00 20.93
C SER A 175 -7.41 -28.59 21.83
N LEU A 176 -7.94 -27.40 21.65
CA LEU A 176 -9.05 -26.91 22.45
C LEU A 176 -9.89 -25.88 21.70
N LYS A 177 -11.20 -25.92 21.92
CA LYS A 177 -12.14 -24.92 21.42
C LYS A 177 -12.76 -24.19 22.60
N PHE A 178 -12.54 -22.88 22.68
CA PHE A 178 -13.24 -21.97 23.58
C PHE A 178 -14.43 -21.40 22.83
N HIS A 179 -15.61 -21.46 23.44
CA HIS A 179 -16.85 -20.93 22.87
C HIS A 179 -17.66 -20.21 23.94
N GLY A 180 -18.04 -18.95 23.68
CA GLY A 180 -18.96 -18.20 24.52
C GLY A 180 -20.31 -17.96 23.84
N ASP A 181 -21.26 -17.38 24.58
CA ASP A 181 -22.59 -17.01 24.07
C ASP A 181 -22.55 -15.76 23.17
N GLY A 182 -21.50 -14.96 23.27
CA GLY A 182 -21.33 -13.75 22.47
C GLY A 182 -20.35 -12.75 23.09
N LEU A 183 -19.94 -11.79 22.25
CA LEU A 183 -19.20 -10.60 22.71
C LEU A 183 -20.01 -9.86 23.78
N GLN A 184 -19.33 -9.42 24.84
CA GLN A 184 -19.92 -8.77 26.01
C GLN A 184 -21.01 -9.58 26.74
N GLN A 185 -21.14 -10.88 26.44
CA GLN A 185 -22.00 -11.81 27.18
C GLN A 185 -21.15 -12.81 27.98
N SER A 186 -20.17 -13.43 27.32
CA SER A 186 -19.19 -14.31 27.95
C SER A 186 -17.87 -13.56 28.10
N ILE A 187 -17.68 -12.93 29.25
CA ILE A 187 -16.59 -12.01 29.53
C ILE A 187 -15.59 -12.68 30.46
N LEU A 188 -14.31 -12.72 30.10
CA LEU A 188 -13.22 -13.04 31.02
C LEU A 188 -12.52 -11.74 31.38
N THR A 189 -12.62 -11.32 32.64
CA THR A 189 -11.96 -10.10 33.13
C THR A 189 -10.69 -10.51 33.86
N PHE A 190 -9.54 -10.17 33.27
CA PHE A 190 -8.23 -10.46 33.85
C PHE A 190 -7.76 -9.34 34.77
N SER A 191 -7.15 -9.73 35.88
CA SER A 191 -6.41 -8.86 36.79
C SER A 191 -4.91 -9.18 36.71
N ASN A 192 -4.08 -8.23 37.17
CA ASN A 192 -2.62 -8.40 37.31
C ASN A 192 -1.86 -8.74 36.00
N GLY A 193 -2.37 -8.36 34.83
CA GLY A 193 -1.72 -8.63 33.54
C GLY A 193 -1.70 -10.10 33.12
N ALA A 194 -2.52 -10.96 33.76
CA ALA A 194 -2.72 -12.34 33.33
C ALA A 194 -3.45 -12.42 31.99
N GLY A 195 -3.28 -13.51 31.24
CA GLY A 195 -3.98 -13.77 29.98
C GLY A 195 -4.13 -15.26 29.68
N ILE A 196 -4.46 -15.60 28.43
CA ILE A 196 -4.48 -16.98 27.96
C ILE A 196 -3.15 -17.31 27.30
N VAL A 197 -2.48 -18.35 27.80
CA VAL A 197 -1.18 -18.81 27.29
C VAL A 197 -1.35 -20.18 26.66
N VAL A 198 -1.16 -20.23 25.35
CA VAL A 198 -1.13 -21.46 24.57
C VAL A 198 0.31 -21.75 24.19
N ASP A 199 0.86 -22.84 24.72
CA ASP A 199 2.20 -23.31 24.37
C ASP A 199 2.15 -24.65 23.64
N ASN A 200 2.33 -24.57 22.34
CA ASN A 200 2.36 -25.71 21.43
C ASN A 200 3.77 -25.97 20.86
N SER A 201 4.81 -25.34 21.43
CA SER A 201 6.20 -25.48 20.98
C SER A 201 6.74 -26.91 21.06
N GLY A 202 6.21 -27.71 21.99
CA GLY A 202 6.58 -29.12 22.18
C GLY A 202 6.02 -30.08 21.14
N ILE A 203 5.15 -29.63 20.22
CA ILE A 203 4.53 -30.50 19.22
C ILE A 203 5.49 -30.74 18.05
N THR A 204 5.80 -32.01 17.78
CA THR A 204 6.70 -32.44 16.69
C THR A 204 6.03 -33.24 15.58
N THR A 205 4.75 -33.63 15.74
CA THR A 205 4.06 -34.54 14.80
C THR A 205 2.83 -33.91 14.14
N ILE A 206 1.70 -33.90 14.85
CA ILE A 206 0.40 -33.41 14.38
C ILE A 206 0.04 -32.17 15.17
N ARG A 207 -0.23 -31.09 14.44
CA ARG A 207 -0.65 -29.81 15.03
C ARG A 207 -1.87 -29.96 15.90
N LYS A 208 -1.93 -29.13 16.92
CA LYS A 208 -3.03 -29.10 17.89
C LYS A 208 -3.73 -27.75 17.79
N PRO A 209 -4.79 -27.64 16.96
CA PRO A 209 -5.47 -26.36 16.77
C PRO A 209 -6.11 -25.88 18.07
N VAL A 210 -6.00 -24.58 18.32
CA VAL A 210 -6.77 -23.88 19.34
C VAL A 210 -7.70 -22.88 18.66
N GLU A 211 -8.98 -22.92 19.02
CA GLU A 211 -10.00 -22.02 18.48
C GLU A 211 -10.63 -21.25 19.63
N MET A 212 -10.81 -19.95 19.48
CA MET A 212 -11.51 -19.11 20.44
C MET A 212 -12.60 -18.32 19.72
N THR A 213 -13.83 -18.48 20.19
CA THR A 213 -15.00 -17.92 19.52
C THR A 213 -16.01 -17.28 20.47
N CYS A 214 -16.57 -16.15 20.06
CA CYS A 214 -17.74 -15.52 20.69
C CYS A 214 -17.54 -15.15 22.18
N LEU A 215 -16.42 -14.52 22.53
CA LEU A 215 -16.08 -14.15 23.91
C LEU A 215 -15.30 -12.84 23.99
N SER A 216 -15.34 -12.18 25.16
CA SER A 216 -14.58 -10.95 25.44
C SER A 216 -13.48 -11.19 26.47
N LEU A 217 -12.29 -10.70 26.20
CA LEU A 217 -11.12 -10.72 27.08
C LEU A 217 -10.80 -9.30 27.53
N LEU A 218 -11.18 -8.97 28.77
CA LEU A 218 -11.02 -7.65 29.34
C LEU A 218 -9.86 -7.62 30.34
N THR A 219 -9.22 -6.47 30.52
CA THR A 219 -8.23 -6.26 31.59
C THR A 219 -8.58 -5.06 32.46
N THR A 220 -8.35 -5.21 33.76
CA THR A 220 -8.55 -4.16 34.78
C THR A 220 -7.30 -3.31 35.03
N THR A 221 -6.18 -3.65 34.39
CA THR A 221 -4.89 -2.99 34.60
C THR A 221 -4.44 -2.17 33.39
N VAL A 222 -3.57 -1.19 33.64
CA VAL A 222 -3.00 -0.31 32.60
C VAL A 222 -1.76 -0.96 31.98
N LYS A 223 -1.74 -1.15 30.64
CA LYS A 223 -0.57 -1.55 29.85
C LYS A 223 0.23 -2.74 30.41
N THR A 224 -0.44 -3.82 30.81
CA THR A 224 0.22 -5.05 31.29
C THR A 224 -0.12 -6.24 30.41
N GLY A 225 0.80 -7.22 30.39
CA GLY A 225 0.53 -8.56 29.88
C GLY A 225 0.17 -8.66 28.40
N VAL A 226 -0.18 -9.87 28.00
CA VAL A 226 -0.66 -10.22 26.67
C VAL A 226 -1.98 -10.96 26.84
N ALA A 227 -3.05 -10.52 26.18
CA ALA A 227 -4.36 -11.17 26.36
C ALA A 227 -4.35 -12.61 25.86
N ILE A 228 -3.72 -12.84 24.70
CA ILE A 228 -3.52 -14.16 24.12
C ILE A 228 -2.07 -14.30 23.68
N THR A 229 -1.34 -15.22 24.28
CA THR A 229 -0.04 -15.68 23.79
C THR A 229 -0.22 -17.04 23.11
N PHE A 230 0.14 -17.12 21.83
CA PHE A 230 0.13 -18.36 21.06
C PHE A 230 1.54 -18.67 20.56
N THR A 231 2.17 -19.66 21.20
CA THR A 231 3.43 -20.24 20.75
C THR A 231 3.12 -21.45 19.87
N GLY A 232 3.42 -21.36 18.58
CA GLY A 232 3.10 -22.41 17.62
C GLY A 232 4.09 -23.57 17.59
N SER A 233 3.97 -24.38 16.54
CA SER A 233 4.83 -25.52 16.25
C SER A 233 5.40 -25.42 14.83
N ALA A 234 6.72 -25.30 14.72
CA ALA A 234 7.42 -25.33 13.44
C ALA A 234 7.62 -26.77 12.94
N GLY A 235 7.61 -26.99 11.62
CA GLY A 235 8.00 -28.27 11.00
C GLY A 235 6.95 -29.40 11.03
N THR A 236 5.74 -29.13 11.51
CA THR A 236 4.62 -30.10 11.54
C THR A 236 3.72 -30.02 10.31
N ARG A 237 2.88 -31.05 10.10
CA ARG A 237 1.92 -31.12 8.99
C ARG A 237 1.08 -29.84 8.86
N TYR A 238 0.85 -29.38 7.64
CA TYR A 238 0.04 -28.18 7.35
C TYR A 238 -1.37 -28.27 7.93
N GLY A 239 -1.86 -27.15 8.45
CA GLY A 239 -3.19 -27.01 9.02
C GLY A 239 -3.31 -25.81 9.95
N GLN A 240 -4.54 -25.35 10.18
CA GLN A 240 -4.82 -24.24 11.09
C GLN A 240 -4.26 -24.52 12.49
N GLN A 241 -3.59 -23.52 13.07
CA GLN A 241 -3.02 -23.60 14.42
C GLN A 241 -3.82 -22.80 15.44
N LEU A 242 -4.18 -21.57 15.08
CA LEU A 242 -5.00 -20.69 15.88
C LEU A 242 -6.15 -20.13 15.04
N LEU A 243 -7.34 -20.11 15.62
CA LEU A 243 -8.46 -19.33 15.12
C LEU A 243 -8.99 -18.43 16.23
N LEU A 244 -8.89 -17.12 16.04
CA LEU A 244 -9.65 -16.14 16.81
C LEU A 244 -10.80 -15.66 15.93
N ARG A 245 -12.04 -15.86 16.38
CA ARG A 245 -13.21 -15.43 15.62
C ARG A 245 -14.28 -14.84 16.51
N ASP A 246 -14.78 -13.64 16.23
CA ASP A 246 -15.76 -12.99 17.11
C ASP A 246 -15.22 -12.87 18.54
N VAL A 247 -13.99 -12.37 18.68
CA VAL A 247 -13.33 -12.17 19.99
C VAL A 247 -13.06 -10.68 20.18
N GLU A 248 -13.45 -10.15 21.34
CA GLU A 248 -13.13 -8.79 21.77
C GLU A 248 -11.96 -8.82 22.76
N ILE A 249 -10.99 -7.94 22.57
CA ILE A 249 -9.83 -7.78 23.45
C ILE A 249 -9.69 -6.30 23.79
N ALA A 250 -9.94 -5.95 25.05
CA ALA A 250 -10.03 -4.55 25.48
C ALA A 250 -9.64 -4.36 26.95
N GLY A 251 -9.52 -3.10 27.37
CA GLY A 251 -9.66 -2.74 28.79
C GLY A 251 -11.12 -2.76 29.23
N VAL A 252 -11.35 -2.78 30.55
CA VAL A 252 -12.69 -2.61 31.13
C VAL A 252 -13.21 -1.17 30.98
N ASP A 253 -12.32 -0.21 30.73
CA ASP A 253 -12.62 1.20 30.53
C ASP A 253 -11.57 1.88 29.62
N SER A 254 -11.71 3.19 29.40
CA SER A 254 -10.75 3.97 28.60
C SER A 254 -9.39 4.15 29.26
N ASN A 255 -9.25 3.82 30.55
CA ASN A 255 -8.01 3.98 31.30
C ASN A 255 -7.19 2.69 31.39
N THR A 256 -7.74 1.58 30.92
CA THR A 256 -7.14 0.25 31.02
C THR A 256 -6.92 -0.32 29.63
N CYS A 257 -5.88 -1.13 29.48
CA CYS A 257 -5.60 -1.80 28.22
C CYS A 257 -4.58 -2.92 28.40
N TRP A 258 -4.56 -3.83 27.44
CA TRP A 258 -3.51 -4.83 27.33
C TRP A 258 -2.19 -4.21 26.87
N GLY A 259 -1.06 -4.76 27.31
CA GLY A 259 0.24 -4.49 26.69
C GLY A 259 0.26 -4.99 25.24
N THR A 260 -0.21 -6.21 25.02
CA THR A 260 -0.46 -6.72 23.67
C THR A 260 -1.79 -7.45 23.60
N GLY A 261 -2.59 -7.22 22.56
CA GLY A 261 -3.85 -7.93 22.38
C GLY A 261 -3.62 -9.41 22.09
N ALA A 262 -3.06 -9.73 20.92
CA ALA A 262 -2.69 -11.09 20.56
C ALA A 262 -1.23 -11.17 20.12
N SER A 263 -0.49 -12.15 20.64
CA SER A 263 0.91 -12.43 20.30
C SER A 263 1.02 -13.82 19.69
N ILE A 264 1.44 -13.90 18.43
CA ILE A 264 1.64 -15.14 17.68
C ILE A 264 3.14 -15.31 17.44
N VAL A 265 3.73 -16.33 18.07
CA VAL A 265 5.18 -16.45 18.16
C VAL A 265 5.70 -17.85 17.81
N SER A 266 6.98 -17.93 17.45
CA SER A 266 7.77 -19.18 17.38
C SER A 266 7.10 -20.30 16.57
N GLY A 267 6.84 -20.05 15.29
CA GLY A 267 6.18 -21.03 14.42
C GLY A 267 4.64 -21.03 14.53
N GLY A 268 4.05 -19.95 15.06
CA GLY A 268 2.61 -19.69 15.15
C GLY A 268 1.89 -19.48 13.81
N GLY A 269 2.45 -20.00 12.73
CA GLY A 269 1.93 -19.85 11.37
C GLY A 269 0.60 -20.59 11.12
N GLN A 270 -0.07 -20.27 10.02
CA GLN A 270 -1.40 -20.79 9.66
C GLN A 270 -2.44 -20.47 10.74
N SER A 271 -2.39 -19.22 11.19
CA SER A 271 -3.27 -18.66 12.23
C SER A 271 -4.18 -17.61 11.62
N THR A 272 -5.41 -17.55 12.11
CA THR A 272 -6.43 -16.64 11.59
C THR A 272 -7.02 -15.81 12.73
N ILE A 273 -7.06 -14.51 12.52
CA ILE A 273 -7.79 -13.54 13.33
C ILE A 273 -8.88 -12.96 12.43
N HIS A 274 -10.14 -13.20 12.75
CA HIS A 274 -11.25 -12.91 11.86
C HIS A 274 -12.45 -12.33 12.62
N ARG A 275 -12.95 -11.15 12.22
CA ARG A 275 -14.07 -10.48 12.92
C ARG A 275 -13.79 -10.29 14.42
N CYS A 276 -12.56 -9.93 14.75
CA CYS A 276 -12.16 -9.63 16.11
C CYS A 276 -12.12 -8.12 16.35
N ILE A 277 -12.29 -7.73 17.61
CA ILE A 277 -12.23 -6.34 18.06
C ILE A 277 -11.04 -6.19 19.01
N PHE A 278 -10.15 -5.26 18.73
CA PHE A 278 -9.03 -4.90 19.58
C PHE A 278 -9.12 -3.42 19.93
N ASN A 279 -9.30 -3.12 21.21
CA ASN A 279 -9.37 -1.76 21.73
C ASN A 279 -8.20 -1.52 22.69
N GLY A 280 -7.31 -0.60 22.32
CA GLY A 280 -6.15 -0.27 23.13
C GLY A 280 -6.36 0.80 24.20
N GLY A 281 -7.59 1.26 24.46
CA GLY A 281 -7.88 2.24 25.53
C GLY A 281 -7.94 3.69 25.05
N GLY A 282 -7.82 4.68 25.93
CA GLY A 282 -7.85 6.12 25.59
C GLY A 282 -6.48 6.72 25.26
N SER A 283 -6.42 8.00 24.84
CA SER A 283 -5.16 8.68 24.46
C SER A 283 -4.04 8.57 25.49
N ALA A 284 -4.36 8.61 26.79
CA ALA A 284 -3.37 8.56 27.86
C ALA A 284 -2.74 7.17 28.06
N VAL A 285 -3.42 6.10 27.64
CA VAL A 285 -3.09 4.71 28.04
C VAL A 285 -3.26 3.73 26.88
N ARG A 286 -3.01 4.18 25.64
CA ARG A 286 -3.03 3.33 24.45
C ARG A 286 -2.11 2.11 24.59
N SER A 287 -2.60 0.96 24.18
CA SER A 287 -1.83 -0.28 24.11
C SER A 287 -0.70 -0.15 23.08
N PRO A 288 0.52 -0.63 23.39
CA PRO A 288 1.63 -0.49 22.47
C PRO A 288 1.46 -1.33 21.20
N GLN A 289 0.81 -2.50 21.25
CA GLN A 289 0.63 -3.40 20.09
C GLN A 289 -0.72 -4.12 20.15
N MET A 290 -1.59 -4.01 19.13
CA MET A 290 -2.83 -4.84 19.10
C MET A 290 -2.52 -6.28 18.74
N ILE A 291 -1.79 -6.48 17.65
CA ILE A 291 -1.42 -7.81 17.15
C ILE A 291 0.08 -7.83 16.93
N SER A 292 0.77 -8.75 17.59
CA SER A 292 2.20 -9.00 17.44
C SER A 292 2.43 -10.34 16.78
N ILE A 293 3.23 -10.37 15.72
CA ILE A 293 3.59 -11.58 14.97
C ILE A 293 5.11 -11.67 14.95
N ASN A 294 5.66 -12.74 15.50
CA ASN A 294 7.09 -12.97 15.56
C ASN A 294 7.43 -14.38 15.06
N ALA A 295 8.45 -14.49 14.19
CA ALA A 295 8.95 -15.78 13.68
C ALA A 295 7.84 -16.75 13.23
N SER A 296 6.83 -16.24 12.52
CA SER A 296 5.61 -16.98 12.17
C SER A 296 5.23 -16.77 10.72
N LYS A 297 4.74 -17.83 10.05
CA LYS A 297 4.47 -17.82 8.60
C LYS A 297 3.01 -18.15 8.25
N GLY A 298 2.34 -17.33 7.44
CA GLY A 298 0.95 -17.59 7.05
C GLY A 298 -0.06 -17.16 8.12
N VAL A 299 -0.01 -15.92 8.58
CA VAL A 299 -1.01 -15.39 9.53
C VAL A 299 -1.96 -14.46 8.78
N HIS A 300 -3.26 -14.66 8.99
CA HIS A 300 -4.31 -13.91 8.29
C HIS A 300 -5.12 -13.09 9.30
N ILE A 301 -5.21 -11.79 9.07
CA ILE A 301 -5.98 -10.84 9.87
C ILE A 301 -7.05 -10.25 8.94
N THR A 302 -8.31 -10.55 9.23
CA THR A 302 -9.42 -10.25 8.31
C THR A 302 -10.63 -9.68 9.03
N GLU A 303 -11.32 -8.73 8.41
CA GLU A 303 -12.62 -8.21 8.88
C GLU A 303 -12.61 -7.77 10.35
N SER A 304 -11.45 -7.38 10.86
CA SER A 304 -11.24 -7.06 12.27
C SER A 304 -11.13 -5.56 12.47
N TRP A 305 -11.50 -5.12 13.67
CA TRP A 305 -11.39 -3.72 14.06
C TRP A 305 -10.29 -3.56 15.10
N LEU A 306 -9.25 -2.83 14.74
CA LEU A 306 -8.17 -2.43 15.62
C LEU A 306 -8.32 -0.93 15.85
N PHE A 307 -8.41 -0.49 17.10
CA PHE A 307 -8.44 0.92 17.41
C PHE A 307 -7.77 1.28 18.72
N ASN A 308 -7.30 2.51 18.78
CA ASN A 308 -6.61 3.11 19.91
C ASN A 308 -5.28 2.48 20.35
N PHE A 309 -4.30 2.44 19.44
CA PHE A 309 -3.02 1.76 19.66
C PHE A 309 -1.81 2.66 19.38
N ASP A 310 -0.62 2.26 19.82
CA ASP A 310 0.61 2.75 19.19
C ASP A 310 0.88 1.99 17.89
N ASP A 311 0.95 0.66 17.92
CA ASP A 311 1.06 -0.17 16.71
C ASP A 311 -0.17 -1.06 16.53
N GLY A 312 -0.78 -1.05 15.35
CA GLY A 312 -1.91 -1.92 15.04
C GLY A 312 -1.44 -3.36 14.87
N VAL A 313 -0.71 -3.63 13.80
CA VAL A 313 -0.10 -4.94 13.54
C VAL A 313 1.41 -4.78 13.48
N TYR A 314 2.13 -5.48 14.36
CA TYR A 314 3.58 -5.44 14.46
C TYR A 314 4.19 -6.80 14.09
N ILE A 315 5.00 -6.85 13.03
CA ILE A 315 5.46 -8.10 12.39
C ILE A 315 6.99 -8.14 12.41
N THR A 316 7.58 -9.20 12.99
CA THR A 316 9.03 -9.32 13.23
C THR A 316 9.56 -10.75 13.14
N GLY A 317 10.88 -10.92 13.28
CA GLY A 317 11.51 -12.22 13.53
C GLY A 317 11.57 -13.15 12.31
N GLY A 318 11.59 -12.62 11.08
CA GLY A 318 11.53 -13.42 9.86
C GLY A 318 10.13 -13.97 9.57
N SER A 319 9.09 -13.23 9.96
CA SER A 319 7.71 -13.60 9.65
C SER A 319 7.39 -13.34 8.16
N GLU A 320 6.63 -14.23 7.54
CA GLU A 320 6.36 -14.21 6.09
C GLU A 320 4.92 -14.67 5.79
N GLY A 321 4.36 -14.28 4.65
CA GLY A 321 3.02 -14.70 4.23
C GLY A 321 1.92 -14.15 5.13
N ILE A 322 2.04 -12.89 5.54
CA ILE A 322 1.07 -12.23 6.39
C ILE A 322 0.01 -11.58 5.51
N THR A 323 -1.26 -11.79 5.83
CA THR A 323 -2.38 -11.15 5.14
C THR A 323 -3.10 -10.23 6.11
N VAL A 324 -3.28 -8.96 5.72
CA VAL A 324 -4.08 -7.98 6.45
C VAL A 324 -5.14 -7.48 5.48
N ARG A 325 -6.39 -7.94 5.60
CA ARG A 325 -7.43 -7.65 4.61
C ARG A 325 -8.77 -7.24 5.21
N ASP A 326 -9.44 -6.28 4.59
CA ASP A 326 -10.79 -5.84 4.96
C ASP A 326 -10.90 -5.41 6.44
N ASN A 327 -9.83 -4.86 7.03
CA ASN A 327 -9.83 -4.44 8.43
C ASN A 327 -10.05 -2.94 8.57
N MET A 328 -10.56 -2.55 9.74
CA MET A 328 -10.60 -1.17 10.20
C MET A 328 -9.45 -0.95 11.18
N ILE A 329 -8.47 -0.10 10.86
CA ILE A 329 -7.23 0.12 11.64
C ILE A 329 -7.09 1.61 11.96
N GLN A 330 -7.60 2.04 13.10
CA GLN A 330 -7.84 3.47 13.33
C GLN A 330 -7.36 4.00 14.68
N ALA A 331 -7.27 5.32 14.77
CA ALA A 331 -6.94 6.05 15.99
C ALA A 331 -5.61 5.59 16.63
N GLY A 332 -4.59 5.31 15.82
CA GLY A 332 -3.30 4.85 16.36
C GLY A 332 -2.08 5.54 15.77
N ARG A 333 -0.89 5.25 16.32
CA ARG A 333 0.37 5.87 15.88
C ARG A 333 0.83 5.33 14.54
N ARG A 334 1.01 4.01 14.45
CA ARG A 334 1.42 3.29 13.25
C ARG A 334 0.46 2.14 12.99
N GLY A 335 0.03 1.99 11.74
CA GLY A 335 -0.96 0.99 11.37
C GLY A 335 -0.39 -0.42 11.30
N VAL A 336 0.26 -0.75 10.19
CA VAL A 336 0.91 -2.05 9.96
C VAL A 336 2.41 -1.84 9.82
N VAL A 337 3.19 -2.50 10.66
CA VAL A 337 4.64 -2.34 10.72
C VAL A 337 5.31 -3.70 10.58
N MET A 338 6.20 -3.82 9.60
CA MET A 338 6.95 -5.04 9.31
C MET A 338 8.46 -4.82 9.40
N ASP A 339 9.01 -5.07 10.59
CA ASP A 339 10.41 -4.82 10.97
C ASP A 339 11.28 -6.09 10.92
N ASN A 340 12.58 -5.95 10.63
CA ASN A 340 13.60 -7.01 10.82
C ASN A 340 13.24 -8.39 10.23
N ASN A 341 12.58 -8.43 9.07
CA ASN A 341 12.13 -9.67 8.45
C ASN A 341 12.98 -10.03 7.23
N ASN A 342 13.36 -11.32 7.15
CA ASN A 342 13.94 -11.94 5.97
C ASN A 342 12.79 -12.47 5.13
N GLY A 343 12.49 -11.86 3.96
CA GLY A 343 11.49 -12.39 3.03
C GLY A 343 10.06 -11.85 3.20
N ASN A 344 9.88 -10.52 3.19
CA ASN A 344 8.56 -9.93 3.42
C ASN A 344 7.56 -10.31 2.31
N LEU A 345 6.60 -11.17 2.64
CA LEU A 345 5.37 -11.37 1.87
C LEU A 345 4.20 -10.87 2.72
N LEU A 346 4.00 -9.54 2.69
CA LEU A 346 2.80 -8.91 3.23
C LEU A 346 1.81 -8.72 2.08
N VAL A 347 0.60 -9.24 2.23
CA VAL A 347 -0.53 -8.92 1.36
C VAL A 347 -1.51 -8.10 2.16
N MET A 348 -1.70 -6.84 1.76
CA MET A 348 -2.53 -5.89 2.47
C MET A 348 -3.54 -5.26 1.52
N THR A 349 -4.83 -5.55 1.70
CA THR A 349 -5.86 -5.07 0.78
C THR A 349 -7.22 -4.80 1.40
N GLY A 350 -7.94 -3.78 0.91
CA GLY A 350 -9.29 -3.46 1.37
C GLY A 350 -9.36 -2.90 2.79
N ASN A 351 -8.24 -2.45 3.37
CA ASN A 351 -8.23 -1.93 4.74
C ASN A 351 -8.51 -0.44 4.78
N ASP A 352 -9.26 -0.02 5.78
CA ASP A 352 -9.52 1.37 6.12
C ASP A 352 -8.64 1.78 7.30
N MET A 353 -7.73 2.73 7.08
CA MET A 353 -6.73 3.13 8.06
C MET A 353 -6.81 4.61 8.39
N ALA A 354 -6.74 4.92 9.67
CA ALA A 354 -6.62 6.30 10.16
C ALA A 354 -5.59 6.37 11.26
N VAL A 355 -4.37 6.83 10.94
CA VAL A 355 -3.23 6.83 11.86
C VAL A 355 -2.43 8.13 11.78
N ARG A 356 -1.64 8.44 12.81
CA ARG A 356 -0.95 9.75 12.95
C ARG A 356 0.46 9.83 12.37
N GLU A 357 1.23 8.74 12.32
CA GLU A 357 2.64 8.80 11.85
C GLU A 357 2.90 7.96 10.60
N ARG A 358 2.53 6.67 10.62
CA ARG A 358 2.83 5.74 9.52
C ARG A 358 1.65 4.81 9.25
N GLY A 359 1.10 4.84 8.05
CA GLY A 359 0.07 3.87 7.63
C GLY A 359 0.63 2.47 7.61
N VAL A 360 1.55 2.23 6.66
CA VAL A 360 2.22 0.94 6.46
C VAL A 360 3.73 1.16 6.43
N VAL A 361 4.47 0.34 7.15
CA VAL A 361 5.94 0.33 7.13
C VAL A 361 6.44 -1.04 6.76
N VAL A 362 7.28 -1.12 5.73
CA VAL A 362 7.81 -2.40 5.23
C VAL A 362 9.33 -2.39 5.15
N GLY A 363 9.96 -3.32 5.88
CA GLY A 363 11.38 -3.63 5.72
C GLY A 363 12.32 -2.75 6.55
N THR A 364 11.82 -2.08 7.58
CA THR A 364 12.59 -1.35 8.59
C THR A 364 13.40 -2.33 9.46
N GLY A 365 14.73 -2.43 9.26
CA GLY A 365 15.58 -3.25 10.15
C GLY A 365 16.81 -3.92 9.52
N ALA A 366 17.77 -4.29 10.36
CA ALA A 366 19.14 -4.72 10.01
C ALA A 366 19.30 -6.18 9.54
N ALA A 367 18.20 -6.93 9.38
CA ALA A 367 18.28 -8.32 8.97
C ALA A 367 18.74 -8.45 7.50
N ALA A 368 19.72 -9.34 7.25
CA ALA A 368 20.42 -9.49 5.97
C ALA A 368 19.48 -9.79 4.78
N ASN A 369 19.69 -9.06 3.66
CA ASN A 369 19.22 -9.32 2.30
C ASN A 369 18.10 -10.36 2.14
N GLY A 370 16.85 -9.95 2.37
CA GLY A 370 15.67 -10.68 1.92
C GLY A 370 15.04 -9.98 0.71
N SER A 371 14.76 -10.72 -0.37
CA SER A 371 13.84 -10.26 -1.41
C SER A 371 12.47 -10.11 -0.77
N ASN A 372 11.92 -8.91 -0.86
CA ASN A 372 10.61 -8.58 -0.31
C ASN A 372 9.64 -8.51 -1.49
N SER A 373 8.41 -8.96 -1.34
CA SER A 373 7.41 -8.98 -2.41
C SER A 373 6.05 -8.70 -1.79
N CYS A 374 5.92 -7.51 -1.20
CA CYS A 374 4.67 -7.12 -0.59
C CYS A 374 3.70 -6.61 -1.65
N ASN A 375 2.42 -6.91 -1.48
CA ASN A 375 1.34 -6.31 -2.24
C ASN A 375 0.50 -5.47 -1.28
N ILE A 376 0.51 -4.15 -1.50
CA ILE A 376 -0.27 -3.18 -0.74
C ILE A 376 -1.22 -2.53 -1.72
N SER A 377 -2.49 -2.91 -1.71
CA SER A 377 -3.44 -2.48 -2.71
C SER A 377 -4.85 -2.28 -2.24
N ASP A 378 -5.58 -1.34 -2.87
CA ASP A 378 -6.99 -1.09 -2.57
C ASP A 378 -7.24 -0.75 -1.09
N ASN A 379 -6.29 -0.07 -0.44
CA ASN A 379 -6.45 0.41 0.94
C ASN A 379 -6.79 1.90 0.93
N PHE A 380 -7.59 2.33 1.92
CA PHE A 380 -7.85 3.73 2.19
C PHE A 380 -7.04 4.16 3.42
N ILE A 381 -6.11 5.08 3.24
CA ILE A 381 -5.13 5.47 4.26
C ILE A 381 -5.25 6.97 4.54
N ILE A 382 -5.70 7.29 5.76
CA ILE A 382 -5.92 8.65 6.22
C ILE A 382 -4.80 9.05 7.17
N ALA A 383 -4.15 10.17 6.86
CA ALA A 383 -3.35 10.91 7.82
C ALA A 383 -4.31 11.55 8.83
N TRP A 384 -4.36 10.97 10.03
CA TRP A 384 -5.26 11.39 11.09
C TRP A 384 -4.52 12.28 12.08
N ASP A 385 -4.98 13.51 12.21
CA ASP A 385 -4.59 14.42 13.28
C ASP A 385 -5.47 14.16 14.52
N PRO A 386 -4.94 13.59 15.61
CA PRO A 386 -5.65 13.62 16.87
C PRO A 386 -5.68 15.08 17.34
N ALA A 387 -6.86 15.59 17.70
CA ALA A 387 -7.07 16.95 18.22
C ALA A 387 -6.34 17.25 19.56
N ASP A 388 -5.33 16.46 19.90
CA ASP A 388 -4.60 16.39 21.16
C ASP A 388 -3.43 17.41 21.22
N GLY A 389 -3.28 18.28 20.22
CA GLY A 389 -2.40 19.47 20.26
C GLY A 389 -0.89 19.18 20.28
N GLY A 390 -0.46 17.97 19.89
CA GLY A 390 0.96 17.62 19.81
C GLY A 390 1.65 18.18 18.56
N THR A 391 2.95 18.47 18.66
CA THR A 391 3.82 18.59 17.47
C THR A 391 4.05 17.19 16.92
N TYR A 392 3.40 16.86 15.81
CA TYR A 392 3.52 15.55 15.17
C TYR A 392 4.63 15.54 14.12
N SER A 393 5.28 14.38 13.99
CA SER A 393 6.23 14.12 12.92
C SER A 393 5.55 14.13 11.56
N ASP A 394 6.33 14.17 10.48
CA ASP A 394 5.81 14.00 9.12
C ASP A 394 5.05 12.66 9.02
N PHE A 395 3.86 12.67 8.45
CA PHE A 395 3.08 11.47 8.16
C PHE A 395 3.55 10.81 6.86
N VAL A 396 3.65 9.48 6.86
CA VAL A 396 3.83 8.69 5.63
C VAL A 396 2.73 7.62 5.51
N GLY A 397 2.02 7.60 4.39
CA GLY A 397 0.99 6.60 4.12
C GLY A 397 1.57 5.19 3.98
N VAL A 398 2.47 5.00 3.00
CA VAL A 398 3.26 3.77 2.86
C VAL A 398 4.75 4.11 2.82
N GLU A 399 5.49 3.58 3.79
CA GLU A 399 6.94 3.69 3.88
C GLU A 399 7.58 2.32 3.59
N PHE A 400 8.51 2.27 2.65
CA PHE A 400 9.17 1.02 2.26
C PHE A 400 10.69 1.19 2.15
N PHE A 401 11.41 0.24 2.77
CA PHE A 401 12.86 0.06 2.68
C PHE A 401 13.20 -1.25 1.93
N SER A 402 12.16 -1.89 1.42
CA SER A 402 12.14 -3.21 0.83
C SER A 402 12.21 -3.18 -0.70
N GLN A 403 12.57 -4.32 -1.28
CA GLN A 403 12.61 -4.51 -2.73
C GLN A 403 11.32 -5.16 -3.24
N TYR A 404 11.09 -5.17 -4.56
CA TYR A 404 10.00 -5.85 -5.31
C TYR A 404 8.56 -5.70 -4.80
N ASN A 405 8.23 -4.59 -4.14
CA ASN A 405 6.87 -4.34 -3.66
C ASN A 405 5.98 -3.84 -4.79
N GLN A 406 4.71 -4.26 -4.74
CA GLN A 406 3.62 -3.78 -5.57
C GLN A 406 2.74 -2.89 -4.68
N ILE A 407 2.70 -1.59 -4.96
CA ILE A 407 1.90 -0.63 -4.19
C ILE A 407 0.93 0.05 -5.15
N HIS A 408 -0.33 -0.35 -5.17
CA HIS A 408 -1.24 0.11 -6.21
C HIS A 408 -2.69 0.30 -5.78
N SER A 409 -3.42 1.17 -6.47
CA SER A 409 -4.85 1.39 -6.22
C SER A 409 -5.18 1.83 -4.80
N ASN A 410 -4.21 2.31 -4.02
CA ASN A 410 -4.48 2.84 -2.67
C ASN A 410 -4.93 4.29 -2.77
N GLU A 411 -5.78 4.70 -1.85
CA GLU A 411 -6.22 6.08 -1.69
C GLU A 411 -5.63 6.67 -0.41
N PHE A 412 -4.98 7.83 -0.54
CA PHE A 412 -4.34 8.55 0.55
C PHE A 412 -5.05 9.88 0.78
N TYR A 413 -5.43 10.16 2.02
CA TYR A 413 -6.16 11.37 2.37
C TYR A 413 -5.54 12.09 3.57
N LYS A 414 -5.38 13.42 3.47
CA LYS A 414 -4.92 14.26 4.60
C LYS A 414 -6.08 15.07 5.18
N ASN A 415 -6.50 14.77 6.41
CA ASN A 415 -7.72 15.38 6.97
C ASN A 415 -7.51 16.74 7.68
N SER A 416 -6.27 17.16 7.92
CA SER A 416 -5.93 18.34 8.74
C SER A 416 -4.74 19.11 8.17
N VAL A 417 -4.58 20.36 8.60
CA VAL A 417 -3.48 21.27 8.24
C VAL A 417 -2.52 21.37 9.44
N GLY A 418 -1.20 21.29 9.22
CA GLY A 418 -0.22 21.52 10.30
C GLY A 418 1.00 20.59 10.36
N PHE A 419 1.03 19.53 9.55
CA PHE A 419 2.18 18.61 9.43
C PHE A 419 2.38 18.19 7.98
N THR A 420 3.57 17.72 7.63
CA THR A 420 3.87 17.20 6.29
C THR A 420 3.26 15.82 6.13
N CYS A 421 2.64 15.57 4.98
CA CYS A 421 2.02 14.32 4.61
C CYS A 421 2.62 13.85 3.29
N THR A 422 3.23 12.68 3.30
CA THR A 422 3.71 11.97 2.12
C THR A 422 2.86 10.73 1.91
N ALA A 423 2.25 10.56 0.74
CA ALA A 423 1.43 9.38 0.48
C ALA A 423 2.32 8.13 0.45
N ILE A 424 3.43 8.17 -0.29
CA ILE A 424 4.35 7.04 -0.42
C ILE A 424 5.80 7.50 -0.32
N HIS A 425 6.61 6.83 0.51
CA HIS A 425 8.03 7.09 0.70
C HIS A 425 8.87 5.83 0.53
N GLY A 426 9.80 5.85 -0.43
CA GLY A 426 10.85 4.85 -0.55
C GLY A 426 12.11 5.32 0.15
N GLY A 427 12.53 4.61 1.19
CA GLY A 427 13.65 4.99 2.04
C GLY A 427 14.93 4.19 1.80
N VAL A 428 16.04 4.72 2.32
CA VAL A 428 17.31 3.99 2.47
C VAL A 428 17.70 3.97 3.94
N SER A 429 18.20 2.83 4.41
CA SER A 429 18.78 2.68 5.75
C SER A 429 20.20 2.11 5.64
N ALA A 430 20.93 2.06 6.76
CA ALA A 430 22.32 1.60 6.79
C ALA A 430 22.55 0.18 6.22
N SER A 431 21.51 -0.65 6.09
CA SER A 431 21.59 -2.04 5.62
C SER A 431 20.62 -2.40 4.50
N ARG A 432 19.75 -1.48 4.09
CA ARG A 432 18.67 -1.76 3.13
C ARG A 432 18.40 -0.58 2.20
N THR A 433 18.12 -0.92 0.96
CA THR A 433 17.75 0.02 -0.10
C THR A 433 16.47 -0.45 -0.77
N ALA A 434 15.50 0.44 -0.89
CA ALA A 434 14.33 0.16 -1.70
C ALA A 434 14.71 0.01 -3.18
N SER A 435 14.32 -1.12 -3.80
CA SER A 435 14.56 -1.30 -5.23
C SER A 435 13.58 -2.20 -5.98
N VAL A 436 13.45 -1.99 -7.29
CA VAL A 436 12.59 -2.81 -8.18
C VAL A 436 11.11 -2.80 -7.75
N ASN A 437 10.63 -1.69 -7.22
CA ASN A 437 9.24 -1.55 -6.76
C ASN A 437 8.33 -1.07 -7.90
N SER A 438 7.09 -1.55 -7.94
CA SER A 438 6.06 -1.05 -8.86
C SER A 438 4.97 -0.31 -8.10
N ILE A 439 4.75 0.94 -8.45
CA ILE A 439 3.81 1.82 -7.76
C ILE A 439 2.80 2.37 -8.78
N ARG A 440 1.53 1.95 -8.73
CA ARG A 440 0.57 2.22 -9.83
C ARG A 440 -0.82 2.62 -9.37
N GLY A 441 -1.49 3.54 -10.04
CA GLY A 441 -2.94 3.74 -9.84
C GLY A 441 -3.33 4.33 -8.48
N ASN A 442 -2.37 4.86 -7.71
CA ASN A 442 -2.68 5.41 -6.38
C ASN A 442 -3.29 6.82 -6.52
N VAL A 443 -4.22 7.12 -5.63
CA VAL A 443 -4.91 8.41 -5.53
C VAL A 443 -4.46 9.11 -4.27
N TYR A 444 -4.14 10.40 -4.34
CA TYR A 444 -3.90 11.21 -3.15
C TYR A 444 -4.72 12.49 -3.17
N ASN A 445 -5.24 12.84 -2.01
CA ASN A 445 -6.08 13.99 -1.77
C ASN A 445 -5.57 14.71 -0.52
N THR A 446 -5.47 16.04 -0.60
CA THR A 446 -4.89 16.95 0.41
C THR A 446 -3.45 16.67 0.90
N VAL A 447 -2.76 15.66 0.36
CA VAL A 447 -1.37 15.28 0.69
C VAL A 447 -0.34 16.27 0.12
N ASP A 448 0.75 16.54 0.85
CA ASP A 448 1.82 17.48 0.44
C ASP A 448 2.78 16.89 -0.61
N PHE A 449 3.09 15.59 -0.48
CA PHE A 449 3.94 14.84 -1.40
C PHE A 449 3.30 13.52 -1.84
N GLY A 450 3.20 13.27 -3.15
CA GLY A 450 2.67 12.01 -3.67
C GLY A 450 3.63 10.84 -3.47
N LEU A 451 4.80 10.90 -4.14
CA LEU A 451 5.86 9.91 -4.01
C LEU A 451 7.20 10.60 -3.74
N VAL A 452 7.87 10.18 -2.66
CA VAL A 452 9.24 10.59 -2.32
C VAL A 452 10.15 9.37 -2.35
N LEU A 453 11.29 9.44 -3.03
CA LEU A 453 12.32 8.41 -3.02
C LEU A 453 13.65 9.00 -2.52
N ASP A 454 14.23 8.38 -1.50
CA ASP A 454 15.51 8.81 -0.89
C ASP A 454 16.71 8.56 -1.80
N SER A 455 17.82 9.23 -1.48
CA SER A 455 19.10 8.97 -2.13
C SER A 455 19.58 7.54 -1.86
N GLY A 456 19.90 6.84 -2.95
CA GLY A 456 20.26 5.43 -2.93
C GLY A 456 19.13 4.48 -3.33
N VAL A 457 17.86 4.89 -3.32
CA VAL A 457 16.75 4.10 -3.90
C VAL A 457 16.98 3.89 -5.40
N THR A 458 16.78 2.66 -5.91
CA THR A 458 17.04 2.33 -7.32
C THR A 458 15.86 1.59 -7.97
N ALA A 459 15.72 1.65 -9.29
CA ALA A 459 14.83 0.82 -10.10
C ALA A 459 13.34 0.83 -9.70
N THR A 460 12.82 1.93 -9.16
CA THR A 460 11.38 2.03 -8.81
C THR A 460 10.58 2.56 -10.01
N GLU A 461 9.57 1.81 -10.44
CA GLU A 461 8.64 2.21 -11.49
C GLU A 461 7.35 2.77 -10.87
N ALA A 462 7.00 4.01 -11.20
CA ALA A 462 5.80 4.68 -10.71
C ALA A 462 4.90 5.12 -11.88
N SER A 463 3.61 4.77 -11.90
CA SER A 463 2.72 5.17 -12.99
C SER A 463 1.25 5.36 -12.60
N PHE A 464 0.44 6.00 -13.45
CA PHE A 464 -1.01 6.16 -13.26
C PHE A 464 -1.40 6.83 -11.92
N TRP A 465 -0.71 7.92 -11.54
CA TRP A 465 -0.97 8.62 -10.28
C TRP A 465 -2.01 9.73 -10.43
N ARG A 466 -2.96 9.81 -9.50
CA ARG A 466 -3.99 10.86 -9.47
C ARG A 466 -3.88 11.74 -8.23
N ALA A 467 -3.79 13.05 -8.46
CA ALA A 467 -3.99 14.08 -7.43
C ALA A 467 -5.43 14.58 -7.49
N VAL A 468 -6.11 14.71 -6.35
CA VAL A 468 -7.49 15.22 -6.28
C VAL A 468 -7.53 16.41 -5.33
N GLY A 469 -8.05 17.55 -5.78
CA GLY A 469 -8.33 18.70 -4.91
C GLY A 469 -7.10 19.38 -4.29
N THR A 470 -5.90 19.20 -4.86
CA THR A 470 -4.64 19.72 -4.30
C THR A 470 -3.72 20.39 -5.30
N THR A 471 -2.89 21.28 -4.76
CA THR A 471 -1.63 21.73 -5.36
C THR A 471 -0.50 21.30 -4.43
N PRO A 472 -0.04 20.04 -4.49
CA PRO A 472 1.06 19.56 -3.64
C PRO A 472 2.30 20.42 -3.88
N ALA A 473 3.19 20.49 -2.88
CA ALA A 473 4.48 21.14 -3.06
C ALA A 473 5.19 20.49 -4.25
N ASN A 474 5.33 19.15 -4.20
CA ASN A 474 5.78 18.32 -5.32
C ASN A 474 4.93 17.04 -5.43
N SER A 475 4.46 16.71 -6.63
CA SER A 475 3.77 15.42 -6.88
C SER A 475 4.75 14.23 -6.83
N PHE A 476 6.03 14.48 -7.15
CA PHE A 476 7.09 13.49 -7.14
C PHE A 476 8.44 14.12 -6.78
N VAL A 477 9.18 13.45 -5.88
CA VAL A 477 10.57 13.78 -5.50
C VAL A 477 11.43 12.54 -5.69
N ASN A 478 12.41 12.60 -6.59
CA ASN A 478 13.40 11.54 -6.76
C ASN A 478 14.79 12.02 -6.36
N ASN A 479 15.25 11.58 -5.19
CA ASN A 479 16.63 11.76 -4.77
C ASN A 479 17.49 10.50 -5.06
N GLY A 480 16.88 9.42 -5.55
CA GLY A 480 17.48 8.10 -5.80
C GLY A 480 18.38 8.02 -7.04
N ASN A 481 19.10 6.89 -7.19
CA ASN A 481 20.11 6.71 -8.23
C ASN A 481 19.56 6.02 -9.52
N SER A 482 19.93 6.58 -10.68
CA SER A 482 20.03 6.07 -12.08
C SER A 482 18.92 5.25 -12.77
N THR A 483 17.94 4.61 -12.10
CA THR A 483 17.04 3.62 -12.76
C THR A 483 15.52 3.75 -12.51
N SER A 484 15.05 4.70 -11.71
CA SER A 484 13.60 4.87 -11.47
C SER A 484 12.89 5.50 -12.70
N ARG A 485 11.72 4.96 -13.08
CA ARG A 485 10.92 5.40 -14.24
C ARG A 485 9.55 5.89 -13.77
N VAL A 486 9.11 7.06 -14.24
CA VAL A 486 7.80 7.64 -13.85
C VAL A 486 6.95 8.00 -15.06
N ALA A 487 5.71 7.52 -15.11
CA ALA A 487 4.76 7.78 -16.21
C ALA A 487 3.38 8.24 -15.68
N PHE A 488 2.95 9.46 -16.00
CA PHE A 488 1.62 9.95 -15.62
C PHE A 488 0.62 9.65 -16.73
N LEU A 489 -0.43 8.88 -16.40
CA LEU A 489 -1.47 8.45 -17.32
C LEU A 489 -2.76 8.30 -16.50
N ASP A 490 -3.63 9.31 -16.40
CA ASP A 490 -5.09 9.10 -16.47
C ASP A 490 -5.87 10.42 -16.53
N SER A 491 -7.09 10.26 -17.02
CA SER A 491 -8.13 11.14 -17.51
C SER A 491 -8.95 11.87 -16.44
N ASP A 492 -9.59 12.93 -16.92
CA ASP A 492 -10.63 13.78 -16.31
C ASP A 492 -10.26 15.07 -15.58
N THR A 493 -8.98 15.46 -15.48
CA THR A 493 -8.55 16.88 -15.41
C THR A 493 -7.07 16.95 -15.00
N PHE A 494 -6.19 17.25 -15.96
CA PHE A 494 -4.87 17.73 -15.61
C PHE A 494 -5.02 19.16 -15.07
N PHE A 495 -4.62 19.37 -13.81
CA PHE A 495 -4.41 20.66 -13.14
C PHE A 495 -5.53 21.70 -13.28
N SER A 496 -6.61 21.54 -12.49
CA SER A 496 -7.55 22.65 -12.32
C SER A 496 -6.94 23.89 -11.63
N SER A 497 -5.73 23.80 -11.05
CA SER A 497 -5.05 25.00 -10.50
C SER A 497 -3.51 24.98 -10.31
N GLY A 498 -2.75 23.91 -10.60
CA GLY A 498 -1.27 23.98 -10.46
C GLY A 498 -0.52 22.83 -11.10
N GLY A 499 0.45 23.12 -11.98
CA GLY A 499 1.14 22.17 -12.86
C GLY A 499 1.91 21.01 -12.21
N LEU A 500 2.48 20.12 -13.05
CA LEU A 500 3.30 18.98 -12.62
C LEU A 500 4.64 19.48 -12.11
N LYS A 501 4.84 19.44 -10.80
CA LYS A 501 6.13 19.75 -10.17
C LYS A 501 6.89 18.45 -9.91
N ALA A 502 7.85 18.16 -10.78
CA ALA A 502 8.84 17.11 -10.60
C ALA A 502 10.20 17.74 -10.30
N CYS A 503 10.79 17.42 -9.15
CA CYS A 503 12.17 17.83 -8.83
C CYS A 503 13.08 16.60 -8.78
N VAL A 504 14.31 16.76 -9.23
CA VAL A 504 15.41 15.83 -8.95
C VAL A 504 16.46 16.62 -8.20
N ASN A 505 16.80 16.19 -6.99
CA ASN A 505 17.84 16.84 -6.19
C ASN A 505 18.99 15.84 -6.02
N GLY A 506 20.03 15.97 -6.85
CA GLY A 506 21.17 15.04 -6.87
C GLY A 506 21.99 15.01 -8.16
N VAL A 507 23.20 14.46 -8.08
CA VAL A 507 24.27 14.46 -9.11
C VAL A 507 23.96 13.63 -10.37
N ALA A 508 22.77 13.03 -10.49
CA ALA A 508 22.37 12.22 -11.64
C ALA A 508 21.01 12.66 -12.17
N ALA A 509 21.02 13.19 -13.40
CA ALA A 509 19.86 13.76 -14.08
C ALA A 509 18.67 12.79 -14.23
N PRO A 510 17.41 13.28 -14.20
CA PRO A 510 16.26 12.49 -14.65
C PRO A 510 16.46 12.05 -16.10
N ARG A 511 16.34 10.75 -16.38
CA ARG A 511 16.47 10.23 -17.75
C ARG A 511 15.25 10.53 -18.63
N GLU A 512 14.05 10.64 -18.07
CA GLU A 512 12.82 10.84 -18.85
C GLU A 512 11.62 11.26 -17.98
N VAL A 513 10.89 12.31 -18.38
CA VAL A 513 9.53 12.62 -17.90
C VAL A 513 8.60 12.49 -19.11
N ARG A 514 7.68 11.52 -19.10
CA ARG A 514 6.73 11.28 -20.19
C ARG A 514 5.38 11.94 -19.90
N LEU A 515 4.91 12.80 -20.80
CA LEU A 515 3.60 13.45 -20.75
C LEU A 515 2.78 13.01 -21.96
N HIS A 516 1.75 12.18 -21.77
CA HIS A 516 0.89 11.70 -22.85
C HIS A 516 -0.48 12.40 -22.82
N SER A 517 -1.03 12.73 -23.99
CA SER A 517 -2.43 13.11 -24.16
C SER A 517 -3.18 11.93 -24.78
N LEU A 518 -4.31 11.54 -24.20
CA LEU A 518 -5.14 10.44 -24.72
C LEU A 518 -6.38 11.04 -25.40
N GLY A 519 -6.47 10.90 -26.72
CA GLY A 519 -7.68 11.19 -27.49
C GLY A 519 -7.41 11.66 -28.91
N GLY A 520 -7.83 10.87 -29.90
CA GLY A 520 -7.93 11.29 -31.30
C GLY A 520 -6.61 11.26 -32.08
N SER A 521 -6.70 10.83 -33.33
CA SER A 521 -5.59 10.82 -34.28
C SER A 521 -4.90 12.18 -34.37
N THR A 522 -3.61 12.20 -34.00
CA THR A 522 -2.55 13.21 -34.22
C THR A 522 -2.09 14.08 -33.02
N TRP A 523 -0.79 13.93 -32.72
CA TRP A 523 0.21 14.83 -32.06
C TRP A 523 0.81 14.41 -30.69
N ASP A 524 2.15 14.47 -30.67
CA ASP A 524 3.16 13.75 -29.88
C ASP A 524 3.56 14.35 -28.51
N SER A 525 4.06 13.47 -27.63
CA SER A 525 4.89 13.80 -26.46
C SER A 525 6.38 13.99 -26.86
N ARG A 526 6.96 15.18 -26.61
CA ARG A 526 8.35 15.58 -26.94
C ARG A 526 9.40 15.10 -25.93
N PHE A 527 10.58 14.69 -26.40
CA PHE A 527 11.75 14.28 -25.60
C PHE A 527 12.98 15.20 -25.76
N VAL A 528 13.76 15.31 -24.69
CA VAL A 528 15.09 15.96 -24.60
C VAL A 528 16.16 14.86 -24.55
N GLY A 529 17.18 14.95 -25.41
CA GLY A 529 18.27 13.98 -25.46
C GLY A 529 19.31 14.15 -24.34
N THR A 530 19.76 13.02 -23.81
CA THR A 530 20.91 12.83 -22.91
C THR A 530 22.06 12.12 -23.64
N GLY A 531 23.31 12.40 -23.23
CA GLY A 531 24.51 11.62 -23.57
C GLY A 531 25.68 11.95 -22.62
N GLY A 532 26.25 10.93 -21.94
CA GLY A 532 27.47 10.99 -21.11
C GLY A 532 28.75 11.07 -21.97
N THR A 533 29.99 11.16 -21.49
CA THR A 533 30.68 10.86 -20.22
C THR A 533 31.77 11.93 -19.99
N SER A 534 32.26 12.03 -18.75
CA SER A 534 33.53 12.61 -18.30
C SER A 534 34.33 13.43 -19.34
N GLY A 535 34.22 14.76 -19.27
CA GLY A 535 35.19 15.67 -19.87
C GLY A 535 35.22 15.71 -21.40
N SER A 536 34.16 16.20 -22.04
CA SER A 536 34.19 16.95 -23.32
C SER A 536 32.78 17.43 -23.67
N ASN A 537 32.66 18.69 -24.09
CA ASN A 537 31.42 19.39 -24.45
C ASN A 537 30.48 18.56 -25.36
N GLY A 538 29.25 18.32 -24.89
CA GLY A 538 28.15 17.80 -25.69
C GLY A 538 26.85 18.49 -25.28
N GLY A 539 26.44 19.52 -26.02
CA GLY A 539 25.31 20.39 -25.69
C GLY A 539 23.95 19.69 -25.77
N GLY A 540 23.14 19.85 -24.71
CA GLY A 540 21.70 19.64 -24.76
C GLY A 540 20.99 20.99 -24.92
N SER A 541 19.93 21.08 -25.73
CA SER A 541 19.11 22.29 -25.84
C SER A 541 17.65 22.03 -25.45
N VAL A 542 17.05 22.96 -24.70
CA VAL A 542 15.62 23.04 -24.38
C VAL A 542 15.13 24.50 -24.51
N THR A 543 13.95 24.65 -25.14
CA THR A 543 13.07 25.82 -25.41
C THR A 543 13.63 27.25 -25.39
N ILE A 544 13.52 27.91 -26.55
CA ILE A 544 13.69 29.35 -26.78
C ILE A 544 12.31 30.00 -26.95
N SER A 545 12.02 31.06 -26.19
CA SER A 545 10.78 31.84 -26.29
C SER A 545 10.77 32.69 -27.58
N GLY A 546 9.67 32.66 -28.35
CA GLY A 546 9.47 33.50 -29.56
C GLY A 546 9.48 32.77 -30.92
N VAL A 547 9.78 31.47 -30.96
CA VAL A 547 9.82 30.66 -32.20
C VAL A 547 8.71 29.61 -32.19
N ASN A 548 7.89 29.59 -33.25
CA ASN A 548 6.92 28.50 -33.47
C ASN A 548 7.55 27.45 -34.39
N VAL A 549 7.42 26.18 -33.99
CA VAL A 549 7.73 25.05 -34.86
C VAL A 549 6.42 24.55 -35.46
N TYR A 550 6.14 24.94 -36.70
CA TYR A 550 4.96 24.50 -37.44
C TYR A 550 5.34 23.33 -38.35
N GLY A 551 5.11 22.09 -37.90
CA GLY A 551 5.50 20.90 -38.65
C GLY A 551 7.03 20.84 -38.87
N PRO A 552 7.53 20.70 -40.11
CA PRO A 552 8.97 20.67 -40.37
C PRO A 552 9.64 22.05 -40.38
N ASN A 553 8.88 23.14 -40.20
CA ASN A 553 9.37 24.49 -40.39
C ASN A 553 9.74 25.17 -39.06
N ILE A 554 10.87 25.88 -39.05
CA ILE A 554 11.26 26.79 -37.97
C ILE A 554 10.97 28.21 -38.47
N GLY A 555 10.10 28.97 -37.77
CA GLY A 555 9.72 30.32 -38.19
C GLY A 555 9.26 31.22 -37.05
N PRO A 556 9.12 32.53 -37.31
CA PRO A 556 8.63 33.48 -36.32
C PRO A 556 7.16 33.20 -35.98
N SER A 557 6.74 33.61 -34.79
CA SER A 557 5.36 33.43 -34.33
C SER A 557 4.35 34.37 -35.01
N ALA A 558 4.82 35.49 -35.54
CA ALA A 558 4.05 36.42 -36.37
C ALA A 558 4.84 36.84 -37.62
N ASP A 559 4.14 37.06 -38.73
CA ASP A 559 4.74 37.46 -40.00
C ASP A 559 5.56 38.76 -39.87
N ASN A 560 6.75 38.79 -40.47
CA ASN A 560 7.67 39.94 -40.48
C ASN A 560 7.92 40.62 -39.11
N SER A 561 7.89 39.86 -38.01
CA SER A 561 7.96 40.42 -36.64
C SER A 561 9.27 40.15 -35.90
N SER A 562 10.13 39.26 -36.41
CA SER A 562 11.35 38.83 -35.72
C SER A 562 12.47 38.53 -36.72
N SER A 563 13.70 38.91 -36.33
CA SER A 563 14.92 38.64 -37.10
C SER A 563 15.55 37.30 -36.71
N SER A 564 16.22 36.65 -37.67
CA SER A 564 17.08 35.50 -37.38
C SER A 564 18.48 35.96 -37.00
N GLY A 565 18.73 36.10 -35.70
CA GLY A 565 19.94 36.72 -35.16
C GLY A 565 19.84 38.25 -35.06
N TYR A 566 20.88 38.88 -34.52
CA TYR A 566 20.98 40.35 -34.39
C TYR A 566 22.45 40.80 -34.37
N ALA A 567 22.71 42.11 -34.44
CA ALA A 567 24.03 42.67 -34.77
C ALA A 567 25.21 42.14 -33.93
N SER A 568 25.00 41.87 -32.64
CA SER A 568 26.03 41.32 -31.73
C SER A 568 26.00 39.81 -31.56
N LEU A 569 24.99 39.09 -32.07
CA LEU A 569 24.92 37.63 -32.11
C LEU A 569 24.56 37.16 -33.53
N ARG A 570 25.57 37.24 -34.40
CA ARG A 570 25.44 36.90 -35.82
C ARG A 570 25.70 35.41 -36.04
N TRP A 571 24.99 34.85 -37.00
CA TRP A 571 25.27 33.51 -37.50
C TRP A 571 26.61 33.52 -38.22
N SER A 572 27.48 32.55 -37.93
CA SER A 572 28.76 32.42 -38.62
C SER A 572 28.58 31.95 -40.06
N VAL A 573 27.64 31.01 -40.29
CA VAL A 573 27.32 30.43 -41.60
C VAL A 573 25.85 29.98 -41.60
N VAL A 574 25.17 30.09 -42.76
CA VAL A 574 23.87 29.46 -43.02
C VAL A 574 24.03 28.44 -44.15
N TYR A 575 23.81 27.16 -43.86
CA TYR A 575 23.79 26.10 -44.88
C TYR A 575 22.37 25.92 -45.40
N ALA A 576 22.14 26.25 -46.68
CA ALA A 576 20.84 26.11 -47.33
C ALA A 576 21.00 25.47 -48.72
N ALA A 577 20.07 24.59 -49.10
CA ALA A 577 20.07 23.95 -50.42
C ALA A 577 19.62 24.89 -51.55
N SER A 578 18.80 25.90 -51.22
CA SER A 578 18.39 26.98 -52.14
C SER A 578 18.59 28.33 -51.47
N GLY A 579 18.73 29.39 -52.27
CA GLY A 579 18.91 30.76 -51.75
C GLY A 579 17.69 31.25 -50.98
N ALA A 580 17.90 32.25 -50.10
CA ALA A 580 16.83 32.83 -49.29
C ALA A 580 15.75 33.48 -50.17
N ILE A 581 14.49 33.10 -49.96
CA ILE A 581 13.35 33.71 -50.64
C ILE A 581 13.05 35.07 -50.00
N ASN A 582 13.17 36.15 -50.78
CA ASN A 582 12.82 37.51 -50.37
C ASN A 582 11.58 37.98 -51.13
N THR A 583 10.50 38.30 -50.42
CA THR A 583 9.25 38.76 -51.04
C THR A 583 9.46 40.08 -51.78
N SER A 584 9.23 40.08 -53.10
CA SER A 584 9.34 41.28 -53.96
C SER A 584 8.06 41.49 -54.79
N ASP A 585 6.91 41.52 -54.10
CA ASP A 585 5.60 41.70 -54.71
C ASP A 585 5.32 43.17 -55.06
N ALA A 586 4.92 43.45 -56.30
CA ALA A 586 4.61 44.80 -56.77
C ALA A 586 3.45 45.47 -56.00
N ARG A 587 2.56 44.69 -55.39
CA ARG A 587 1.43 45.19 -54.57
C ARG A 587 1.88 45.79 -53.24
N LEU A 588 3.10 45.48 -52.81
CA LEU A 588 3.66 45.90 -51.52
C LEU A 588 4.75 46.99 -51.67
N LYS A 589 4.97 47.51 -52.88
CA LYS A 589 6.05 48.47 -53.18
C LYS A 589 5.51 49.71 -53.89
N SER A 590 6.21 50.84 -53.73
CA SER A 590 6.00 52.02 -54.57
C SER A 590 6.47 51.74 -56.01
N ALA A 591 6.05 52.61 -56.95
CA ALA A 591 6.52 52.53 -58.33
C ALA A 591 8.05 52.63 -58.39
N VAL A 592 8.69 51.70 -59.11
CA VAL A 592 10.15 51.69 -59.29
C VAL A 592 10.55 52.85 -60.21
N ARG A 593 11.37 53.77 -59.71
CA ARG A 593 11.93 54.88 -60.50
C ARG A 593 13.26 54.49 -61.15
N SER A 594 13.62 55.18 -62.23
CA SER A 594 14.98 55.14 -62.77
C SER A 594 16.00 55.73 -61.79
N MET A 595 17.24 55.26 -61.88
CA MET A 595 18.36 55.83 -61.14
C MET A 595 18.72 57.21 -61.69
N THR A 596 19.15 58.11 -60.79
CA THR A 596 19.64 59.44 -61.18
C THR A 596 21.03 59.35 -61.80
N ALA A 597 21.47 60.39 -62.49
CA ALA A 597 22.82 60.43 -63.07
C ALA A 597 23.91 60.29 -61.98
N ALA A 598 23.70 60.89 -60.80
CA ALA A 598 24.61 60.76 -59.66
C ALA A 598 24.64 59.33 -59.10
N GLU A 599 23.48 58.65 -59.02
CA GLU A 599 23.40 57.24 -58.62
C GLU A 599 24.13 56.32 -59.61
N ILE A 600 23.95 56.55 -60.91
CA ILE A 600 24.64 55.79 -61.95
C ILE A 600 26.15 56.03 -61.90
N ALA A 601 26.61 57.28 -61.78
CA ALA A 601 28.03 57.60 -61.70
C ALA A 601 28.70 56.97 -60.47
N ALA A 602 28.04 57.01 -59.30
CA ALA A 602 28.51 56.33 -58.10
C ALA A 602 28.56 54.81 -58.29
N ALA A 603 27.54 54.19 -58.88
CA ALA A 603 27.50 52.76 -59.16
C ALA A 603 28.61 52.32 -60.12
N GLN A 604 28.89 53.10 -61.17
CA GLN A 604 29.96 52.84 -62.13
C GLN A 604 31.33 52.86 -61.47
N GLN A 605 31.59 53.86 -60.64
CA GLN A 605 32.84 53.96 -59.88
C GLN A 605 32.98 52.77 -58.92
N LEU A 606 31.95 52.46 -58.14
CA LEU A 606 31.99 51.36 -57.18
C LEU A 606 32.18 50.00 -57.85
N ALA A 607 31.59 49.77 -59.01
CA ALA A 607 31.78 48.54 -59.77
C ALA A 607 33.24 48.35 -60.20
N ALA A 608 33.96 49.44 -60.49
CA ALA A 608 35.38 49.39 -60.83
C ALA A 608 36.29 49.20 -59.59
N GLU A 609 35.78 49.42 -58.38
CA GLU A 609 36.54 49.36 -57.12
C GLU A 609 36.36 48.02 -56.36
N ILE A 610 35.64 47.03 -56.92
CA ILE A 610 35.51 45.70 -56.30
C ILE A 610 36.84 44.96 -56.30
N GLY A 611 37.25 44.49 -55.12
CA GLY A 611 38.55 43.85 -54.91
C GLY A 611 38.48 42.59 -54.04
N ILE A 612 39.64 42.22 -53.49
CA ILE A 612 39.82 41.06 -52.61
C ILE A 612 40.26 41.54 -51.23
N TYR A 613 39.69 40.97 -50.17
CA TYR A 613 40.08 41.21 -48.79
C TYR A 613 40.13 39.90 -47.99
N GLN A 614 40.73 39.95 -46.81
CA GLN A 614 40.71 38.86 -45.83
C GLN A 614 40.26 39.44 -44.49
N PHE A 615 39.55 38.65 -43.68
CA PHE A 615 39.21 39.09 -42.32
C PHE A 615 40.47 39.11 -41.44
N LEU A 616 40.71 40.24 -40.76
CA LEU A 616 41.86 40.42 -39.88
C LEU A 616 41.94 39.34 -38.78
N ALA A 617 40.79 38.94 -38.22
CA ALA A 617 40.72 37.86 -37.24
C ALA A 617 41.19 36.51 -37.83
N ALA A 618 40.82 36.20 -39.08
CA ALA A 618 41.25 34.99 -39.76
C ALA A 618 42.74 34.99 -40.09
N ILE A 619 43.30 36.16 -40.46
CA ILE A 619 44.75 36.33 -40.65
C ILE A 619 45.49 36.10 -39.33
N SER A 620 44.99 36.69 -38.23
CA SER A 620 45.60 36.53 -36.90
C SER A 620 45.56 35.08 -36.42
N GLU A 621 44.53 34.31 -36.77
CA GLU A 621 44.37 32.92 -36.35
C GLU A 621 45.15 31.93 -37.25
N LYS A 622 45.17 32.16 -38.57
CA LYS A 622 45.60 31.15 -39.57
C LYS A 622 46.81 31.59 -40.42
N GLY A 623 47.31 32.80 -40.21
CA GLY A 623 48.31 33.45 -41.08
C GLY A 623 47.70 33.98 -42.38
N ALA A 624 48.39 34.91 -43.03
CA ALA A 624 47.93 35.52 -44.29
C ALA A 624 47.71 34.48 -45.40
N ASP A 625 48.56 33.45 -45.47
CA ASP A 625 48.43 32.38 -46.46
C ASP A 625 47.33 31.35 -46.13
N GLY A 626 46.93 31.23 -44.85
CA GLY A 626 45.90 30.29 -44.39
C GLY A 626 44.50 30.88 -44.29
N ALA A 627 44.37 32.21 -44.24
CA ALA A 627 43.09 32.91 -44.25
C ALA A 627 42.48 32.93 -45.67
N ARG A 628 41.17 32.73 -45.78
CA ARG A 628 40.50 32.70 -47.09
C ARG A 628 40.40 34.12 -47.68
N LEU A 629 40.57 34.21 -48.99
CA LEU A 629 40.31 35.41 -49.78
C LEU A 629 38.80 35.57 -50.00
N HIS A 630 38.27 36.76 -49.71
CA HIS A 630 36.88 37.16 -49.91
C HIS A 630 36.81 38.27 -50.96
N THR A 631 35.83 38.22 -51.85
CA THR A 631 35.63 39.25 -52.89
C THR A 631 34.58 40.26 -52.44
N GLY A 632 34.89 41.55 -52.55
CA GLY A 632 33.97 42.61 -52.17
C GLY A 632 34.66 43.97 -51.98
N THR A 633 34.04 44.83 -51.18
CA THR A 633 34.57 46.13 -50.74
C THR A 633 34.15 46.40 -49.30
N THR A 634 34.54 47.54 -48.72
CA THR A 634 34.12 47.95 -47.37
C THR A 634 32.94 48.91 -47.42
N VAL A 635 32.06 48.86 -46.43
CA VAL A 635 30.88 49.76 -46.34
C VAL A 635 31.32 51.22 -46.27
N GLN A 636 32.40 51.51 -45.56
CA GLN A 636 32.94 52.87 -45.43
C GLN A 636 33.39 53.43 -46.78
N ARG A 637 34.04 52.61 -47.62
CA ARG A 637 34.43 53.06 -48.96
C ARG A 637 33.22 53.37 -49.83
N VAL A 638 32.17 52.58 -49.72
CA VAL A 638 30.89 52.85 -50.41
C VAL A 638 30.28 54.17 -49.94
N ILE A 639 30.28 54.43 -48.64
CA ILE A 639 29.82 55.70 -48.05
C ILE A 639 30.60 56.89 -48.65
N ASP A 640 31.93 56.81 -48.71
CA ASP A 640 32.77 57.88 -49.26
C ASP A 640 32.44 58.18 -50.73
N VAL A 641 32.28 57.14 -51.55
CA VAL A 641 31.99 57.32 -52.98
C VAL A 641 30.60 57.93 -53.15
N MET A 642 29.59 57.41 -52.46
CA MET A 642 28.23 57.95 -52.53
C MET A 642 28.17 59.43 -52.14
N GLN A 643 28.87 59.83 -51.07
CA GLN A 643 28.97 61.22 -50.65
C GLN A 643 29.70 62.10 -51.68
N SER A 644 30.74 61.59 -52.32
CA SER A 644 31.46 62.36 -53.35
C SER A 644 30.62 62.64 -54.61
N HIS A 645 29.60 61.81 -54.87
CA HIS A 645 28.57 62.04 -55.89
C HIS A 645 27.33 62.79 -55.36
N GLY A 646 27.38 63.32 -54.13
CA GLY A 646 26.29 64.10 -53.52
C GLY A 646 25.09 63.28 -53.07
N LEU A 647 25.26 61.97 -52.85
CA LEU A 647 24.22 61.08 -52.35
C LEU A 647 24.33 60.92 -50.83
N ASP A 648 23.19 60.82 -50.15
CA ASP A 648 23.13 60.44 -48.73
C ASP A 648 23.17 58.91 -48.61
N PRO A 649 24.26 58.30 -48.12
CA PRO A 649 24.42 56.84 -48.16
C PRO A 649 23.43 56.10 -47.26
N LEU A 650 23.04 56.67 -46.12
CA LEU A 650 22.13 56.01 -45.16
C LEU A 650 20.67 56.01 -45.61
N ARG A 651 20.35 56.70 -46.71
CA ARG A 651 19.06 56.62 -47.42
C ARG A 651 18.89 55.33 -48.23
N TYR A 652 19.95 54.55 -48.42
CA TYR A 652 19.96 53.33 -49.23
C TYR A 652 20.08 52.11 -48.33
N ALA A 653 19.09 51.21 -48.42
CA ALA A 653 18.96 50.09 -47.49
C ALA A 653 20.08 49.04 -47.60
N PHE A 654 20.85 49.04 -48.70
CA PHE A 654 22.02 48.18 -48.82
C PHE A 654 23.18 48.58 -47.89
N ILE A 655 23.15 49.77 -47.29
CA ILE A 655 24.08 50.20 -46.24
C ILE A 655 23.35 50.13 -44.89
N CYS A 656 23.84 49.30 -43.98
CA CYS A 656 23.29 49.15 -42.63
C CYS A 656 24.34 49.58 -41.59
N TYR A 657 23.89 50.30 -40.56
CA TYR A 657 24.68 50.63 -39.36
C TYR A 657 23.87 50.22 -38.13
N ASP A 658 24.46 49.38 -37.30
CA ASP A 658 23.86 48.88 -36.06
C ASP A 658 24.78 49.17 -34.89
N LYS A 659 24.22 49.68 -33.79
CA LYS A 659 24.91 49.92 -32.53
C LYS A 659 24.17 49.22 -31.40
N TRP A 660 24.91 48.67 -30.44
CA TRP A 660 24.35 48.09 -29.23
C TRP A 660 25.12 48.56 -28.00
N ASP A 661 24.40 48.63 -26.88
CA ASP A 661 24.97 48.98 -25.59
C ASP A 661 25.62 47.77 -24.92
N ALA A 662 26.45 48.07 -23.92
CA ALA A 662 27.02 47.07 -23.04
C ALA A 662 25.90 46.41 -22.21
N VAL A 663 26.03 45.11 -21.97
CA VAL A 663 25.10 44.33 -21.17
C VAL A 663 25.93 43.56 -20.15
N ASP A 664 25.61 43.72 -18.87
CA ASP A 664 26.26 42.96 -17.81
C ASP A 664 25.96 41.47 -17.94
N ALA A 665 26.79 40.64 -17.31
CA ALA A 665 26.53 39.21 -17.25
C ALA A 665 25.20 38.97 -16.52
N ILE A 666 24.33 38.19 -17.15
CA ILE A 666 23.12 37.70 -16.49
C ILE A 666 23.52 36.44 -15.73
N LEU A 667 23.37 36.48 -14.42
CA LEU A 667 23.64 35.35 -13.54
C LEU A 667 22.33 34.63 -13.20
N ASP A 668 22.40 33.32 -12.98
CA ASP A 668 21.32 32.58 -12.33
C ASP A 668 21.32 32.84 -10.82
N GLU A 669 20.33 32.27 -10.12
CA GLU A 669 20.17 32.40 -8.66
C GLU A 669 21.36 31.82 -7.88
N ASP A 670 22.17 30.96 -8.49
CA ASP A 670 23.35 30.32 -7.91
C ASP A 670 24.67 31.05 -8.27
N GLY A 671 24.60 32.16 -9.00
CA GLY A 671 25.75 32.95 -9.45
C GLY A 671 26.47 32.39 -10.69
N GLY A 672 25.90 31.40 -11.36
CA GLY A 672 26.35 30.89 -12.65
C GLY A 672 26.03 31.87 -13.78
N ILE A 673 26.98 32.07 -14.71
CA ILE A 673 26.78 32.97 -15.86
C ILE A 673 25.82 32.32 -16.86
N VAL A 674 24.61 32.85 -16.97
CA VAL A 674 23.58 32.44 -17.94
C VAL A 674 23.80 33.14 -19.29
N MET A 675 24.15 34.42 -19.25
CA MET A 675 24.62 35.16 -20.43
C MET A 675 25.87 35.94 -20.04
N PRO A 676 27.00 35.78 -20.75
CA PRO A 676 28.22 36.51 -20.44
C PRO A 676 28.03 38.01 -20.68
N ALA A 677 28.78 38.82 -19.93
CA ALA A 677 28.84 40.26 -20.16
C ALA A 677 29.30 40.54 -21.58
N ARG A 678 28.72 41.57 -22.20
CA ARG A 678 29.03 42.01 -23.55
C ARG A 678 29.31 43.50 -23.53
N GLU A 679 30.42 43.90 -24.12
CA GLU A 679 30.78 45.30 -24.32
C GLU A 679 29.89 46.00 -25.36
N ALA A 680 29.77 47.32 -25.24
CA ALA A 680 29.14 48.14 -26.27
C ALA A 680 29.93 48.04 -27.57
N GLY A 681 29.23 48.13 -28.71
CA GLY A 681 29.86 48.06 -30.01
C GLY A 681 28.95 48.55 -31.12
N ASP A 682 29.55 48.72 -32.30
CA ASP A 682 28.82 48.98 -33.52
C ASP A 682 29.46 48.24 -34.69
N LEU A 683 28.73 48.16 -35.80
CA LEU A 683 29.26 47.67 -37.05
C LEU A 683 28.51 48.25 -38.24
N TYR A 684 29.17 48.22 -39.38
CA TYR A 684 28.57 48.48 -40.68
C TYR A 684 28.42 47.16 -41.43
N SER A 685 27.28 46.96 -42.08
CA SER A 685 26.96 45.75 -42.86
C SER A 685 26.37 46.12 -44.21
N PHE A 686 26.51 45.21 -45.18
CA PHE A 686 25.79 45.29 -46.44
C PHE A 686 24.55 44.41 -46.43
N ARG A 687 23.53 44.81 -47.20
CA ARG A 687 22.59 43.86 -47.81
C ARG A 687 23.11 43.51 -49.19
N ASP A 688 23.90 42.46 -49.28
CA ASP A 688 24.70 42.13 -50.47
C ASP A 688 23.88 42.07 -51.76
N ASN A 689 22.68 41.48 -51.72
CA ASN A 689 21.81 41.40 -52.91
C ASN A 689 21.43 42.78 -53.47
N GLU A 690 21.05 43.72 -52.60
CA GLU A 690 20.66 45.08 -53.02
C GLU A 690 21.89 45.87 -53.52
N PHE A 691 23.03 45.72 -52.86
CA PHE A 691 24.29 46.34 -53.31
C PHE A 691 24.71 45.83 -54.69
N GLN A 692 24.62 44.52 -54.93
CA GLN A 692 24.93 43.92 -56.24
C GLN A 692 24.02 44.44 -57.34
N PHE A 693 22.72 44.63 -57.09
CA PHE A 693 21.82 45.25 -58.07
C PHE A 693 22.20 46.70 -58.40
N PHE A 694 22.68 47.46 -57.41
CA PHE A 694 23.17 48.81 -57.63
C PHE A 694 24.41 48.82 -58.54
N LEU A 695 25.39 47.97 -58.25
CA LEU A 695 26.58 47.81 -59.10
C LEU A 695 26.23 47.37 -60.52
N LEU A 696 25.30 46.42 -60.66
CA LEU A 696 24.86 45.92 -61.95
C LEU A 696 24.23 47.02 -62.81
N ALA A 697 23.45 47.92 -62.21
CA ALA A 697 22.90 49.08 -62.92
C ALA A 697 24.01 50.01 -63.44
N GLY A 698 25.06 50.24 -62.64
CA GLY A 698 26.24 50.98 -63.07
C GLY A 698 26.96 50.29 -64.23
N MET A 699 27.17 48.97 -64.14
CA MET A 699 27.79 48.19 -65.22
C MET A 699 26.99 48.27 -66.52
N PHE A 700 25.66 48.13 -66.47
CA PHE A 700 24.81 48.27 -67.66
C PHE A 700 24.88 49.68 -68.26
N ALA A 701 24.89 50.71 -67.42
CA ALA A 701 25.06 52.08 -67.89
C ALA A 701 26.44 52.29 -68.56
N SER A 702 27.51 51.72 -68.00
CA SER A 702 28.85 51.74 -68.61
C SER A 702 28.87 51.04 -69.97
N VAL A 703 28.23 49.87 -70.09
CA VAL A 703 28.15 49.14 -71.35
C VAL A 703 27.35 49.92 -72.39
N ALA A 704 26.21 50.51 -72.01
CA ALA A 704 25.42 51.35 -72.90
C ALA A 704 26.20 52.59 -73.38
N GLN A 705 26.97 53.22 -72.47
CA GLN A 705 27.85 54.34 -72.84
C GLN A 705 28.95 53.88 -73.79
N GLN A 706 29.61 52.75 -73.52
CA GLN A 706 30.64 52.20 -74.41
C GLN A 706 30.09 51.83 -75.79
N GLN A 707 28.86 51.30 -75.88
CA GLN A 707 28.20 51.05 -77.17
C GLN A 707 28.01 52.36 -77.96
N THR A 708 27.52 53.40 -77.29
CA THR A 708 27.34 54.73 -77.89
C THR A 708 28.69 55.32 -78.35
N ASP A 709 29.72 55.21 -77.52
CA ASP A 709 31.08 55.69 -77.84
C ASP A 709 31.68 54.91 -79.01
N ASN A 710 31.48 53.59 -79.06
CA ASN A 710 31.92 52.74 -80.17
C ASN A 710 31.19 53.08 -81.46
N GLU A 711 29.87 53.29 -81.45
CA GLU A 711 29.11 53.73 -82.62
C GLU A 711 29.63 55.08 -83.14
N ALA A 712 29.92 56.02 -82.24
CA ALA A 712 30.51 57.31 -82.59
C ALA A 712 31.94 57.17 -83.16
N LEU A 713 32.76 56.28 -82.59
CA LEU A 713 34.08 55.94 -83.11
C LEU A 713 34.00 55.28 -84.49
N THR A 714 33.10 54.32 -84.69
CA THR A 714 32.85 53.68 -85.99
C THR A 714 32.43 54.73 -87.02
N ALA A 715 31.49 55.62 -86.69
CA ALA A 715 31.09 56.71 -87.58
C ALA A 715 32.26 57.65 -87.94
N ARG A 716 33.14 57.96 -86.99
CA ARG A 716 34.36 58.76 -87.24
C ARG A 716 35.37 58.02 -88.12
N VAL A 717 35.58 56.72 -87.90
CA VAL A 717 36.49 55.89 -88.69
C VAL A 717 35.97 55.77 -90.12
N THR A 718 34.68 55.47 -90.33
CA THR A 718 34.05 55.44 -91.67
C THR A 718 34.18 56.79 -92.38
N ALA A 719 34.01 57.92 -91.67
CA ALA A 719 34.19 59.25 -92.25
C ALA A 719 35.65 59.57 -92.63
N LEU A 720 36.64 58.99 -91.94
CA LEU A 720 38.06 59.11 -92.25
C LEU A 720 38.47 58.18 -93.41
N GLU A 721 37.97 56.94 -93.45
CA GLU A 721 38.19 56.00 -94.56
C GLU A 721 37.62 56.53 -95.89
N ALA A 722 36.44 57.15 -95.85
CA ALA A 722 35.83 57.81 -97.02
C ALA A 722 36.61 59.05 -97.52
N LYS A 723 37.54 59.61 -96.73
CA LYS A 723 38.46 60.69 -97.14
C LYS A 723 39.77 60.18 -97.72
N ALA A 724 40.09 58.90 -97.52
CA ALA A 724 41.34 58.27 -97.95
C ALA A 724 41.20 57.45 -99.24
N ALA A 725 39.98 57.06 -99.61
CA ALA A 725 39.60 56.59 -100.94
C ALA A 725 39.26 57.77 -101.86
#